data_AF-A0A1X6NKG3-F1
#
_entry.id   AF-A0A1X6NKG3-F1
#
_cell.length_a   1.000
_cell.length_b   1.000
_cell.length_c   1.000
_cell.angle_alpha   90.00
_cell.angle_beta   90.00
_cell.angle_gamma   90.00
#
_symmetry.space_group_name_H-M   'P 1'
#
loop_
_entity.id
_entity.type
_entity.pdbx_description
1 polymer ?
#
loop_
_entity_poly.entity_id
_entity_poly.type
_entity_poly.pdbx_seq_one_letter_code
_entity_poly.pdbx_strand_id
1 'polypeptide(L)'
;MCDRDGPAGTVARPPTAQHGAPPSGASAAPPAAQRVHHQHTFFGAPVARPVLSCGLRGDRGAACGQERRRDGAARVADSRTTPTCPTQGHHQPARTLRMGVPRSAATALLLMLAACAALPAAATPPTSDFVIVGGGTAGCTLAARLCTALPRARVVLLERGAPRNGTEEFLVRAARLTTATWPEPTLSEIILSAPARGLGGRTVRLLAGTTLGGSSAINFGQWTTPPAAEVAAWGVTGLTASTAGAYYARAAAALGVAVPPPPLRQVYTEEWVDAAGAAGLPRVDEAAPGPTPRRGAWIHRIAVDPAGRRVDACAGYVAPALAGACADNLELVQGVTVTKVLLETRRGRRHGGGRHQPVAVGVQYVASADRAAGRAAATTTLRARRAVISAAGPYGSPKLLLLSGIGPPAALRAAGVTPTVTLPAVGARMQTRPFAQATATYSGVPLAPANNATLLADPATVEQWRAGRGGVLGVAAAAALGRQTDGLGTYIEAMFTPWRSAPGRREYVSTCLSNPSATGRLTLDGADPFAQPVVQTNLLGGGAAEVSTVVACLRRLRAITRSFPPAWGMREVEPPASRRIDEALVRATTVSGQHMVGGCAVGAVLDGRLRVRGVARLHVVDASAIPSMTSSAGPMASVYMLAEWAADRLAARYGAGLRGTAG
;
A
#
# COMPACT_ATOMS: atom_id res chain seq x y z
N MET A 1 -47.05 -57.50 -31.57
CA MET A 1 -46.69 -58.89 -31.18
C MET A 1 -45.84 -58.77 -29.93
N CYS A 2 -46.45 -58.65 -28.74
CA CYS A 2 -47.01 -59.71 -27.89
C CYS A 2 -45.88 -60.54 -27.26
N ASP A 3 -45.79 -60.77 -25.94
CA ASP A 3 -46.64 -60.40 -24.80
C ASP A 3 -45.93 -60.87 -23.49
N ARG A 4 -46.19 -60.17 -22.37
CA ARG A 4 -46.48 -60.68 -20.99
C ARG A 4 -45.41 -61.43 -20.15
N ASP A 5 -45.35 -61.34 -18.81
CA ASP A 5 -46.34 -60.99 -17.76
C ASP A 5 -45.67 -60.49 -16.44
N GLY A 6 -46.41 -59.71 -15.63
CA GLY A 6 -46.12 -59.36 -14.21
C GLY A 6 -46.71 -60.39 -13.22
N PRO A 7 -47.09 -60.06 -11.95
CA PRO A 7 -47.58 -58.77 -11.46
C PRO A 7 -47.17 -58.37 -10.00
N ALA A 8 -47.80 -57.29 -9.52
CA ALA A 8 -47.57 -56.45 -8.35
C ALA A 8 -48.38 -56.79 -7.08
N GLY A 9 -48.13 -56.06 -5.98
CA GLY A 9 -48.99 -55.95 -4.79
C GLY A 9 -48.77 -54.64 -4.00
N THR A 10 -49.87 -53.98 -3.63
CA THR A 10 -50.07 -52.55 -3.31
C THR A 10 -50.33 -52.20 -1.84
N VAL A 11 -49.92 -50.99 -1.44
CA VAL A 11 -50.58 -49.93 -0.61
C VAL A 11 -51.34 -50.26 0.69
N ALA A 12 -51.00 -49.57 1.81
CA ALA A 12 -51.96 -48.89 2.73
C ALA A 12 -51.28 -47.94 3.74
N ARG A 13 -51.98 -46.85 4.09
CA ARG A 13 -51.75 -45.79 5.12
C ARG A 13 -53.16 -45.50 5.74
N PRO A 14 -53.36 -44.57 6.71
CA PRO A 14 -52.98 -44.38 8.14
C PRO A 14 -54.25 -44.50 9.06
N PRO A 15 -54.38 -43.93 10.30
CA PRO A 15 -54.71 -42.49 10.48
C PRO A 15 -54.34 -41.78 11.84
N THR A 16 -54.55 -40.45 11.87
CA THR A 16 -54.89 -39.50 12.99
C THR A 16 -53.91 -39.27 14.15
N ALA A 17 -53.33 -38.08 14.41
CA ALA A 17 -53.86 -36.72 14.75
C ALA A 17 -54.44 -36.58 16.17
N GLN A 18 -53.80 -35.78 17.05
CA GLN A 18 -54.42 -34.65 17.79
C GLN A 18 -53.48 -34.00 18.86
N HIS A 19 -53.48 -32.65 18.83
CA HIS A 19 -53.43 -31.63 19.89
C HIS A 19 -52.51 -31.72 21.13
N GLY A 20 -51.81 -30.60 21.40
CA GLY A 20 -51.41 -30.20 22.75
C GLY A 20 -50.33 -29.12 22.82
N ALA A 21 -50.72 -27.87 23.04
CA ALA A 21 -49.90 -26.80 23.64
C ALA A 21 -50.82 -26.01 24.59
N PRO A 22 -50.33 -25.22 25.57
CA PRO A 22 -49.12 -25.27 26.41
C PRO A 22 -49.51 -25.40 27.92
N PRO A 23 -48.60 -25.13 28.89
CA PRO A 23 -48.77 -23.86 29.60
C PRO A 23 -47.47 -23.10 29.94
N SER A 24 -47.73 -21.83 30.26
CA SER A 24 -46.89 -20.73 30.72
C SER A 24 -46.21 -20.90 32.08
N GLY A 25 -45.09 -20.19 32.28
CA GLY A 25 -44.86 -19.44 33.53
C GLY A 25 -43.49 -19.55 34.20
N ALA A 26 -42.93 -18.37 34.53
CA ALA A 26 -41.81 -18.06 35.44
C ALA A 26 -40.37 -18.34 34.92
N SER A 27 -39.61 -17.29 34.55
CA SER A 27 -38.87 -16.37 35.43
C SER A 27 -37.61 -16.98 36.05
N ALA A 28 -36.46 -16.76 35.41
CA ALA A 28 -35.16 -16.60 36.07
C ALA A 28 -34.15 -15.99 35.09
N ALA A 29 -33.73 -14.75 35.38
CA ALA A 29 -32.59 -14.12 34.73
C ALA A 29 -31.28 -14.82 35.17
N PRO A 30 -30.29 -15.04 34.30
CA PRO A 30 -28.93 -15.36 34.73
C PRO A 30 -28.08 -14.08 34.86
N PRO A 31 -27.08 -14.09 35.75
CA PRO A 31 -26.41 -12.89 36.22
C PRO A 31 -25.40 -12.34 35.20
N ALA A 32 -25.15 -11.05 35.33
CA ALA A 32 -24.13 -10.29 34.61
C ALA A 32 -22.77 -11.00 34.66
N ALA A 33 -22.35 -11.58 33.54
CA ALA A 33 -20.99 -12.03 33.34
C ALA A 33 -20.10 -10.81 33.09
N GLN A 34 -19.17 -10.60 34.02
CA GLN A 34 -18.06 -9.66 33.92
C GLN A 34 -17.43 -9.73 32.52
N ARG A 35 -17.42 -8.58 31.83
CA ARG A 35 -16.66 -8.38 30.60
C ARG A 35 -15.17 -8.49 30.92
N VAL A 36 -14.62 -9.68 30.81
CA VAL A 36 -13.17 -9.86 30.70
C VAL A 36 -12.77 -9.42 29.30
N HIS A 37 -12.36 -8.15 29.18
CA HIS A 37 -11.67 -7.65 28.00
C HIS A 37 -10.28 -8.30 27.89
N HIS A 38 -10.21 -9.52 27.36
CA HIS A 38 -8.96 -10.00 26.76
C HIS A 38 -8.85 -9.42 25.35
N GLN A 39 -8.32 -8.20 25.27
CA GLN A 39 -7.72 -7.72 24.03
C GLN A 39 -6.48 -8.58 23.77
N HIS A 40 -6.57 -9.53 22.85
CA HIS A 40 -5.39 -10.12 22.25
C HIS A 40 -4.67 -9.01 21.45
N THR A 41 -3.59 -8.50 22.01
CA THR A 41 -2.67 -7.57 21.35
C THR A 41 -1.95 -8.33 20.24
N PHE A 42 -2.49 -8.23 19.01
CA PHE A 42 -2.02 -8.98 17.84
C PHE A 42 -0.68 -8.52 17.24
N PHE A 43 -0.01 -7.52 17.83
CA PHE A 43 1.38 -7.12 17.59
C PHE A 43 1.92 -6.42 18.83
N GLY A 44 2.68 -7.14 19.66
CA GLY A 44 3.34 -6.59 20.82
C GLY A 44 4.29 -7.62 21.43
N ALA A 45 5.50 -7.72 20.88
CA ALA A 45 6.63 -8.30 21.61
C ALA A 45 7.54 -7.13 22.03
N PRO A 46 8.00 -7.05 23.29
CA PRO A 46 8.91 -6.02 23.72
C PRO A 46 10.29 -6.34 23.15
N VAL A 47 10.83 -5.43 22.33
CA VAL A 47 12.26 -5.48 21.97
C VAL A 47 13.02 -4.93 23.17
N ALA A 48 13.70 -5.82 23.90
CA ALA A 48 14.68 -5.43 24.90
C ALA A 48 15.80 -4.65 24.20
N ARG A 49 15.97 -3.38 24.55
CA ARG A 49 17.11 -2.57 24.12
C ARG A 49 18.38 -3.10 24.81
N PRO A 50 19.43 -3.50 24.10
CA PRO A 50 20.73 -3.69 24.73
C PRO A 50 21.31 -2.30 25.03
N VAL A 51 21.43 -1.99 26.33
CA VAL A 51 22.24 -0.87 26.82
C VAL A 51 23.70 -1.29 26.68
N LEU A 52 24.38 -0.76 25.66
CA LEU A 52 25.84 -0.80 25.60
C LEU A 52 26.37 0.47 26.28
N SER A 53 26.94 0.27 27.47
CA SER A 53 27.74 1.26 28.16
C SER A 53 29.02 1.52 27.37
N CYS A 54 29.30 2.78 27.05
CA CYS A 54 30.65 3.22 26.77
C CYS A 54 30.91 4.41 27.69
N GLY A 55 31.64 4.16 28.78
CA GLY A 55 32.26 5.24 29.53
C GLY A 55 33.44 5.78 28.73
N LEU A 56 33.63 7.09 28.74
CA LEU A 56 34.93 7.73 28.91
C LEU A 56 34.75 9.20 29.33
N ARG A 57 35.65 9.56 30.24
CA ARG A 57 35.74 10.72 31.16
C ARG A 57 35.89 12.10 30.50
N GLY A 58 35.53 13.11 31.30
CA GLY A 58 36.16 14.44 31.38
C GLY A 58 35.46 15.54 30.58
N ASP A 59 35.21 16.74 31.08
CA ASP A 59 35.54 17.40 32.34
C ASP A 59 34.73 18.73 32.38
N ARG A 60 34.23 19.14 33.57
CA ARG A 60 33.82 20.52 34.01
C ARG A 60 32.72 21.26 33.23
N GLY A 61 31.74 21.95 33.82
CA GLY A 61 31.41 22.27 35.21
C GLY A 61 30.36 23.40 35.24
N ALA A 62 29.56 23.43 36.31
CA ALA A 62 28.71 24.54 36.82
C ALA A 62 27.49 24.98 35.98
N ALA A 63 26.30 25.26 36.53
CA ALA A 63 25.82 25.25 37.90
C ALA A 63 24.29 25.02 37.92
N CYS A 64 23.84 24.42 39.02
CA CYS A 64 22.47 24.07 39.38
C CYS A 64 21.78 25.26 40.06
N GLY A 65 20.45 25.35 39.93
CA GLY A 65 19.59 26.25 40.70
C GLY A 65 18.17 25.68 40.78
N GLN A 66 17.84 25.13 41.95
CA GLN A 66 16.64 24.35 42.28
C GLN A 66 15.31 25.11 42.31
N GLU A 67 14.27 24.37 41.90
CA GLU A 67 12.93 24.21 42.47
C GLU A 67 12.35 25.29 43.39
N ARG A 68 11.11 25.73 43.09
CA ARG A 68 9.95 25.60 44.01
C ARG A 68 8.64 25.38 43.25
N ARG A 69 7.90 24.36 43.68
CA ARG A 69 6.47 24.14 43.39
C ARG A 69 5.61 25.17 44.13
N ARG A 70 4.47 25.55 43.55
CA ARG A 70 3.23 25.85 44.29
C ARG A 70 2.01 25.64 43.40
N ASP A 71 1.08 24.86 43.93
CA ASP A 71 -0.27 24.60 43.43
C ASP A 71 -1.16 25.86 43.47
N GLY A 72 -2.21 25.88 42.64
CA GLY A 72 -3.29 26.86 42.73
C GLY A 72 -4.29 26.76 41.59
N ALA A 73 -5.31 25.93 41.77
CA ALA A 73 -6.51 25.88 40.92
C ALA A 73 -7.46 27.06 41.22
N ALA A 74 -8.21 27.54 40.21
CA ALA A 74 -9.69 27.65 40.19
C ALA A 74 -10.28 28.78 39.31
N ARG A 75 -11.26 28.38 38.47
CA ARG A 75 -12.53 29.05 38.05
C ARG A 75 -12.43 30.28 37.12
N VAL A 76 -12.99 30.28 35.89
CA VAL A 76 -14.40 30.20 35.38
C VAL A 76 -15.21 31.48 35.57
N ALA A 77 -15.59 32.10 34.43
CA ALA A 77 -16.83 32.84 34.07
C ALA A 77 -16.45 33.89 32.99
N ASP A 78 -16.72 33.71 31.70
CA ASP A 78 -18.00 33.88 30.97
C ASP A 78 -18.70 35.24 31.19
N SER A 79 -18.75 36.05 30.14
CA SER A 79 -20.00 36.66 29.65
C SER A 79 -19.77 37.49 28.39
N ARG A 80 -20.56 37.14 27.37
CA ARG A 80 -20.87 37.91 26.16
C ARG A 80 -21.68 39.15 26.54
N THR A 81 -21.54 40.25 25.78
CA THR A 81 -22.59 40.80 24.88
C THR A 81 -22.18 42.17 24.35
N THR A 82 -22.24 42.32 23.03
CA THR A 82 -22.41 43.59 22.29
C THR A 82 -23.85 44.09 22.47
N PRO A 83 -24.18 45.39 22.25
CA PRO A 83 -24.55 45.81 20.88
C PRO A 83 -24.37 47.31 20.50
N THR A 84 -24.26 47.50 19.18
CA THR A 84 -24.86 48.55 18.31
C THR A 84 -24.51 50.05 18.41
N CYS A 85 -24.30 50.59 17.21
CA CYS A 85 -24.11 51.98 16.79
C CYS A 85 -25.46 52.66 16.44
N PRO A 86 -25.53 54.01 16.47
CA PRO A 86 -26.27 54.70 15.42
C PRO A 86 -25.53 55.91 14.80
N THR A 87 -25.99 56.24 13.59
CA THR A 87 -25.55 57.28 12.64
C THR A 87 -26.25 58.64 12.82
N GLN A 88 -25.75 59.65 12.08
CA GLN A 88 -26.22 61.04 11.79
C GLN A 88 -25.36 62.11 12.51
N GLY A 89 -24.82 63.17 11.92
CA GLY A 89 -24.95 63.80 10.60
C GLY A 89 -25.43 65.26 10.76
N HIS A 90 -24.54 66.27 10.72
CA HIS A 90 -24.86 67.67 10.33
C HIS A 90 -23.60 68.57 10.17
N HIS A 91 -23.77 69.66 9.43
CA HIS A 91 -22.81 70.44 8.63
C HIS A 91 -22.28 71.75 9.27
N GLN A 92 -21.03 72.10 8.90
CA GLN A 92 -20.42 73.46 8.69
C GLN A 92 -20.05 74.38 9.89
N PRO A 93 -19.16 75.40 9.74
CA PRO A 93 -18.12 75.67 8.72
C PRO A 93 -16.71 75.96 9.29
N ALA A 94 -15.76 76.20 8.38
CA ALA A 94 -14.32 76.29 8.55
C ALA A 94 -13.77 77.50 9.34
N ARG A 95 -12.69 77.26 10.10
CA ARG A 95 -11.65 78.23 10.41
C ARG A 95 -10.30 77.67 9.98
N THR A 96 -9.64 78.37 9.08
CA THR A 96 -8.30 78.11 8.55
C THR A 96 -7.23 78.29 9.63
N LEU A 97 -6.55 77.20 9.99
CA LEU A 97 -5.27 77.22 10.68
C LEU A 97 -4.23 76.59 9.75
N ARG A 98 -3.32 77.43 9.24
CA ARG A 98 -2.09 76.99 8.57
C ARG A 98 -1.22 76.26 9.59
N MET A 99 -1.11 74.94 9.47
CA MET A 99 -0.03 74.18 10.10
C MET A 99 0.94 73.73 9.02
N GLY A 100 2.18 74.22 9.10
CA GLY A 100 3.27 73.77 8.26
C GLY A 100 3.60 72.31 8.55
N VAL A 101 3.62 71.49 7.50
CA VAL A 101 4.12 70.12 7.57
C VAL A 101 5.64 70.18 7.73
N PRO A 102 6.23 69.58 8.77
CA PRO A 102 7.67 69.54 8.90
C PRO A 102 8.26 68.70 7.76
N ARG A 103 9.38 69.19 7.19
CA ARG A 103 10.13 68.56 6.07
C ARG A 103 10.60 67.12 6.33
N SER A 104 10.38 66.57 7.52
CA SER A 104 10.66 65.17 7.88
C SER A 104 9.53 64.19 7.51
N ALA A 105 8.30 64.66 7.25
CA ALA A 105 7.17 63.78 6.91
C ALA A 105 7.12 63.38 5.42
N ALA A 106 7.67 64.22 4.53
CA ALA A 106 7.70 63.94 3.09
C ALA A 106 8.73 62.85 2.72
N THR A 107 9.86 62.79 3.44
CA THR A 107 10.92 61.79 3.21
C THR A 107 10.51 60.40 3.71
N ALA A 108 9.77 60.32 4.82
CA ALA A 108 9.25 59.06 5.35
C ALA A 108 8.15 58.45 4.46
N LEU A 109 7.33 59.28 3.81
CA LEU A 109 6.28 58.82 2.91
C LEU A 109 6.84 58.34 1.54
N LEU A 110 7.89 58.98 1.03
CA LEU A 110 8.60 58.52 -0.18
C LEU A 110 9.41 57.24 0.04
N LEU A 111 9.99 57.04 1.24
CA LEU A 111 10.65 55.77 1.61
C LEU A 111 9.65 54.62 1.84
N MET A 112 8.46 54.90 2.39
CA MET A 112 7.37 53.92 2.52
C MET A 112 6.75 53.52 1.17
N LEU A 113 6.63 54.46 0.23
CA LEU A 113 6.14 54.18 -1.13
C LEU A 113 7.20 53.46 -2.00
N ALA A 114 8.50 53.72 -1.79
CA ALA A 114 9.59 52.98 -2.42
C ALA A 114 9.73 51.55 -1.85
N ALA A 115 9.44 51.35 -0.55
CA ALA A 115 9.42 50.02 0.08
C ALA A 115 8.18 49.18 -0.28
N CYS A 116 7.10 49.79 -0.76
CA CYS A 116 5.94 49.08 -1.30
C CYS A 116 6.10 48.63 -2.78
N ALA A 117 7.14 49.10 -3.48
CA ALA A 117 7.37 48.77 -4.89
C ALA A 117 8.34 47.60 -5.13
N ALA A 118 8.84 46.96 -4.06
CA ALA A 118 9.71 45.80 -4.14
C ALA A 118 9.12 44.61 -3.37
N LEU A 119 7.90 44.22 -3.70
CA LEU A 119 7.53 42.81 -3.52
C LEU A 119 8.54 42.00 -4.34
N PRO A 120 9.28 41.03 -3.76
CA PRO A 120 10.13 40.17 -4.55
C PRO A 120 9.25 39.59 -5.66
N ALA A 121 9.64 39.81 -6.92
CA ALA A 121 8.97 39.19 -8.05
C ALA A 121 8.79 37.71 -7.69
N ALA A 122 7.53 37.25 -7.58
CA ALA A 122 7.25 35.90 -7.12
C ALA A 122 8.12 34.94 -7.93
N ALA A 123 9.07 34.28 -7.25
CA ALA A 123 10.07 33.46 -7.93
C ALA A 123 9.33 32.50 -8.86
N THR A 124 9.69 32.50 -10.15
CA THR A 124 9.01 31.65 -11.13
C THR A 124 9.13 30.20 -10.63
N PRO A 125 8.02 29.47 -10.46
CA PRO A 125 8.08 28.14 -9.88
C PRO A 125 9.03 27.25 -10.69
N PRO A 126 9.81 26.37 -10.03
CA PRO A 126 10.67 25.43 -10.74
C PRO A 126 9.84 24.65 -11.78
N THR A 127 10.45 24.37 -12.93
CA THR A 127 9.78 23.68 -14.04
C THR A 127 10.51 22.39 -14.39
N SER A 128 9.75 21.33 -14.68
CA SER A 128 10.25 20.04 -15.18
C SER A 128 9.41 19.60 -16.37
N ASP A 129 9.89 18.64 -17.17
CA ASP A 129 9.07 18.05 -18.23
C ASP A 129 8.06 17.06 -17.67
N PHE A 130 8.52 16.23 -16.73
CA PHE A 130 7.71 15.21 -16.06
C PHE A 130 7.81 15.36 -14.55
N VAL A 131 6.66 15.37 -13.88
CA VAL A 131 6.56 15.25 -12.42
C VAL A 131 5.93 13.91 -12.10
N ILE A 132 6.65 13.07 -11.37
CA ILE A 132 6.18 11.77 -10.88
C ILE A 132 5.93 11.88 -9.38
N VAL A 133 4.70 11.56 -8.95
CA VAL A 133 4.27 11.68 -7.56
C VAL A 133 4.23 10.29 -6.91
N GLY A 134 5.11 10.04 -5.96
CA GLY A 134 5.28 8.78 -5.25
C GLY A 134 6.48 8.00 -5.78
N GLY A 135 7.52 7.85 -4.97
CA GLY A 135 8.71 7.04 -5.21
C GLY A 135 8.54 5.58 -4.85
N GLY A 136 7.33 5.04 -5.04
CA GLY A 136 7.04 3.63 -4.83
C GLY A 136 7.51 2.74 -5.99
N THR A 137 7.02 1.50 -6.03
CA THR A 137 7.36 0.51 -7.05
C THR A 137 7.25 1.06 -8.48
N ALA A 138 6.09 1.61 -8.85
CA ALA A 138 5.89 2.16 -10.20
C ALA A 138 6.66 3.47 -10.42
N GLY A 139 6.72 4.35 -9.42
CA GLY A 139 7.37 5.65 -9.52
C GLY A 139 8.86 5.54 -9.81
N CYS A 140 9.56 4.66 -9.11
CA CYS A 140 10.98 4.38 -9.35
C CYS A 140 11.22 3.86 -10.78
N THR A 141 10.41 2.91 -11.24
CA THR A 141 10.50 2.36 -12.60
C THR A 141 10.24 3.43 -13.66
N LEU A 142 9.18 4.23 -13.50
CA LEU A 142 8.83 5.31 -14.44
C LEU A 142 9.93 6.36 -14.52
N ALA A 143 10.48 6.79 -13.37
CA ALA A 143 11.53 7.79 -13.31
C ALA A 143 12.77 7.34 -14.09
N ALA A 144 13.29 6.15 -13.75
CA ALA A 144 14.48 5.58 -14.39
C ALA A 144 14.29 5.36 -15.90
N ARG A 145 13.13 4.84 -16.32
CA ARG A 145 12.87 4.58 -17.74
C ARG A 145 12.65 5.85 -18.56
N LEU A 146 11.93 6.83 -18.03
CA LEU A 146 11.68 8.09 -18.73
C LEU A 146 12.94 8.94 -18.87
N CYS A 147 13.74 9.07 -17.80
CA CYS A 147 14.99 9.83 -17.87
C CYS A 147 15.98 9.21 -18.86
N THR A 148 16.10 7.87 -18.86
CA THR A 148 16.96 7.13 -19.79
C THR A 148 16.49 7.29 -21.23
N ALA A 149 15.18 7.13 -21.48
CA ALA A 149 14.63 7.19 -22.83
C ALA A 149 14.64 8.61 -23.42
N LEU A 150 14.67 9.64 -22.57
CA LEU A 150 14.59 11.05 -22.94
C LEU A 150 15.70 11.86 -22.25
N PRO A 151 16.96 11.75 -22.69
CA PRO A 151 18.10 12.38 -22.01
C PRO A 151 18.00 13.90 -21.90
N ARG A 152 17.25 14.57 -22.80
CA ARG A 152 17.01 16.02 -22.74
C ARG A 152 15.82 16.44 -21.88
N ALA A 153 15.08 15.50 -21.30
CA ALA A 153 13.93 15.79 -20.46
C ALA A 153 14.35 15.95 -19.00
N ARG A 154 13.80 16.96 -18.30
CA ARG A 154 13.93 17.04 -16.84
C ARG A 154 12.82 16.23 -16.17
N VAL A 155 13.19 15.17 -15.45
CA VAL A 155 12.26 14.31 -14.70
C VAL A 155 12.43 14.57 -13.21
N VAL A 156 11.34 14.83 -12.49
CA VAL A 156 11.35 15.00 -11.04
C VAL A 156 10.50 13.91 -10.38
N LEU A 157 11.10 13.15 -9.47
CA LEU A 157 10.44 12.14 -8.64
C LEU A 157 10.26 12.68 -7.22
N LEU A 158 9.00 12.80 -6.78
CA LEU A 158 8.65 13.26 -5.44
C LEU A 158 8.26 12.07 -4.55
N GLU A 159 8.90 11.91 -3.40
CA GLU A 159 8.61 10.84 -2.43
C GLU A 159 8.38 11.41 -1.03
N ARG A 160 7.33 10.91 -0.35
CA ARG A 160 6.97 11.37 0.99
C ARG A 160 7.95 10.93 2.07
N GLY A 161 8.54 9.75 1.91
CA GLY A 161 9.53 9.17 2.79
C GLY A 161 10.85 9.93 2.76
N ALA A 162 11.45 10.13 3.93
CA ALA A 162 12.79 10.67 4.06
C ALA A 162 13.84 9.68 3.50
N PRO A 163 15.06 10.15 3.17
CA PRO A 163 16.18 9.26 2.88
C PRO A 163 16.41 8.28 4.03
N ARG A 164 16.64 7.00 3.67
CA ARG A 164 16.88 5.94 4.65
C ARG A 164 18.24 6.16 5.33
N ASN A 165 18.30 6.02 6.65
CA ASN A 165 19.56 5.91 7.37
C ASN A 165 20.15 4.48 7.26
N GLY A 166 21.36 4.27 7.78
CA GLY A 166 22.04 2.96 7.69
C GLY A 166 21.29 1.79 8.34
N THR A 167 20.55 2.04 9.42
CA THR A 167 19.73 1.01 10.09
C THR A 167 18.51 0.64 9.25
N GLU A 168 17.82 1.64 8.71
CA GLU A 168 16.68 1.47 7.82
C GLU A 168 17.09 0.76 6.52
N GLU A 169 18.24 1.14 5.95
CA GLU A 169 18.81 0.47 4.78
C GLU A 169 19.11 -0.99 5.08
N PHE A 170 19.73 -1.28 6.23
CA PHE A 170 19.99 -2.66 6.66
C PHE A 170 18.71 -3.49 6.76
N LEU A 171 17.66 -2.95 7.41
CA LEU A 171 16.37 -3.65 7.57
C LEU A 171 15.68 -3.93 6.23
N VAL A 172 15.69 -2.97 5.31
CA VAL A 172 15.09 -3.14 3.99
C VAL A 172 15.86 -4.17 3.16
N ARG A 173 17.20 -4.09 3.14
CA ARG A 173 18.04 -4.94 2.30
C ARG A 173 18.09 -6.39 2.80
N ALA A 174 17.98 -6.63 4.10
CA ALA A 174 17.94 -7.97 4.67
C ALA A 174 16.56 -8.63 4.41
N ALA A 175 16.45 -9.46 3.38
CA ALA A 175 15.19 -10.10 2.98
C ALA A 175 14.53 -10.87 4.14
N ARG A 176 15.35 -11.45 5.03
CA ARG A 176 14.94 -12.13 6.26
C ARG A 176 14.17 -11.22 7.24
N LEU A 177 14.53 -9.94 7.30
CA LEU A 177 14.01 -8.97 8.26
C LEU A 177 12.83 -8.15 7.73
N THR A 178 12.21 -8.59 6.63
CA THR A 178 11.03 -7.93 6.02
C THR A 178 10.02 -7.46 7.08
N THR A 179 9.64 -8.31 8.01
CA THR A 179 8.57 -8.04 8.99
C THR A 179 8.98 -7.01 10.03
N ALA A 180 10.29 -6.83 10.26
CA ALA A 180 10.84 -5.81 11.14
C ALA A 180 10.71 -4.40 10.55
N THR A 181 10.42 -4.27 9.24
CA THR A 181 10.16 -2.96 8.60
C THR A 181 8.75 -2.43 8.86
N TRP A 182 7.80 -3.29 9.23
CA TRP A 182 6.37 -2.95 9.38
C TRP A 182 5.99 -2.17 10.64
N PRO A 183 6.68 -2.29 11.79
CA PRO A 183 6.48 -1.38 12.90
C PRO A 183 7.26 -0.07 12.73
N GLU A 184 8.20 0.03 11.78
CA GLU A 184 9.03 1.22 11.58
C GLU A 184 8.24 2.31 10.82
N PRO A 185 7.90 3.43 11.48
CA PRO A 185 7.02 4.47 10.89
C PRO A 185 7.70 5.27 9.77
N THR A 186 9.03 5.21 9.67
CA THR A 186 9.79 5.80 8.57
C THR A 186 9.76 4.93 7.31
N LEU A 187 9.56 3.62 7.45
CA LEU A 187 9.53 2.66 6.35
C LEU A 187 8.12 2.27 5.91
N SER A 188 7.15 2.31 6.83
CA SER A 188 5.78 1.90 6.56
C SER A 188 4.72 2.76 7.25
N GLU A 189 3.53 2.76 6.66
CA GLU A 189 2.32 3.34 7.23
C GLU A 189 1.24 2.27 7.37
N ILE A 190 0.55 2.34 8.50
CA ILE A 190 -0.60 1.49 8.80
C ILE A 190 -1.86 2.35 8.76
N ILE A 191 -2.79 2.01 7.87
CA ILE A 191 -4.14 2.56 7.79
C ILE A 191 -5.10 1.55 8.43
N LEU A 192 -5.99 2.01 9.30
CA LEU A 192 -7.09 1.19 9.80
C LEU A 192 -8.25 1.25 8.81
N SER A 193 -8.74 0.09 8.38
CA SER A 193 -9.92 0.05 7.53
C SER A 193 -11.16 0.54 8.30
N ALA A 194 -12.16 1.01 7.56
CA ALA A 194 -13.52 1.07 8.08
C ALA A 194 -14.01 -0.35 8.48
N PRO A 195 -14.96 -0.46 9.41
CA PRO A 195 -15.60 -1.72 9.77
C PRO A 195 -16.12 -2.50 8.57
N ALA A 196 -15.76 -3.77 8.44
CA ALA A 196 -16.23 -4.62 7.35
C ALA A 196 -17.35 -5.56 7.83
N ARG A 197 -18.54 -5.47 7.24
CA ARG A 197 -19.69 -6.35 7.56
C ARG A 197 -19.34 -7.83 7.40
N GLY A 198 -18.60 -8.18 6.34
CA GLY A 198 -18.16 -9.56 6.10
C GLY A 198 -17.22 -10.12 7.17
N LEU A 199 -16.63 -9.26 8.00
CA LEU A 199 -15.76 -9.64 9.12
C LEU A 199 -16.45 -9.48 10.49
N GLY A 200 -17.78 -9.34 10.52
CA GLY A 200 -18.53 -9.10 11.76
C GLY A 200 -18.30 -7.70 12.34
N GLY A 201 -18.01 -6.69 11.49
CA GLY A 201 -17.77 -5.31 11.92
C GLY A 201 -16.34 -5.02 12.37
N ARG A 202 -15.42 -5.99 12.28
CA ARG A 202 -14.00 -5.76 12.60
C ARG A 202 -13.35 -4.82 11.59
N THR A 203 -12.39 -4.05 12.07
CA THR A 203 -11.44 -3.30 11.27
C THR A 203 -10.20 -4.15 11.01
N VAL A 204 -9.49 -3.89 9.90
CA VAL A 204 -8.22 -4.56 9.58
C VAL A 204 -7.13 -3.54 9.32
N ARG A 205 -5.89 -3.90 9.64
CA ARG A 205 -4.71 -3.12 9.32
C ARG A 205 -4.37 -3.25 7.83
N LEU A 206 -4.11 -2.11 7.21
CA LEU A 206 -3.71 -1.96 5.82
C LEU A 206 -2.33 -1.30 5.79
N LEU A 207 -1.35 -1.97 5.20
CA LEU A 207 0.05 -1.58 5.22
C LEU A 207 0.46 -1.01 3.86
N ALA A 208 1.29 0.03 3.88
CA ALA A 208 1.93 0.60 2.70
C ALA A 208 3.36 1.03 3.03
N GLY A 209 4.27 0.93 2.07
CA GLY A 209 5.60 1.54 2.22
C GLY A 209 5.53 3.08 2.22
N THR A 210 6.37 3.72 3.03
CA THR A 210 6.52 5.18 3.15
C THR A 210 7.97 5.62 2.92
N THR A 211 8.68 4.90 2.06
CA THR A 211 10.09 5.14 1.75
C THR A 211 10.32 5.01 0.25
N LEU A 212 11.48 5.43 -0.24
CA LEU A 212 11.85 5.22 -1.65
C LEU A 212 11.92 3.72 -1.96
N GLY A 213 11.30 3.32 -3.07
CA GLY A 213 10.96 1.92 -3.39
C GLY A 213 9.54 1.53 -2.92
N GLY A 214 8.95 2.26 -1.98
CA GLY A 214 7.60 2.05 -1.45
C GLY A 214 7.40 0.63 -0.92
N SER A 215 6.26 0.02 -1.24
CA SER A 215 5.95 -1.34 -0.78
C SER A 215 6.91 -2.41 -1.31
N SER A 216 7.75 -2.14 -2.33
CA SER A 216 8.81 -3.07 -2.73
C SER A 216 9.93 -3.21 -1.71
N ALA A 217 10.14 -2.20 -0.87
CA ALA A 217 11.14 -2.20 0.21
C ALA A 217 10.71 -3.03 1.43
N ILE A 218 9.41 -3.28 1.61
CA ILE A 218 8.85 -3.87 2.84
C ILE A 218 8.05 -5.16 2.61
N ASN A 219 7.99 -5.68 1.39
CA ASN A 219 7.23 -6.90 1.07
C ASN A 219 8.08 -8.17 1.17
N PHE A 220 7.48 -9.35 0.98
CA PHE A 220 8.22 -10.61 1.03
C PHE A 220 9.09 -10.93 -0.21
N GLY A 221 9.21 -10.00 -1.16
CA GLY A 221 10.06 -10.16 -2.35
C GLY A 221 9.53 -11.13 -3.40
N GLN A 222 8.34 -11.70 -3.18
CA GLN A 222 7.72 -12.72 -4.02
C GLN A 222 7.44 -12.22 -5.43
N TRP A 223 7.92 -12.96 -6.43
CA TRP A 223 7.63 -12.70 -7.82
C TRP A 223 6.75 -13.80 -8.41
N THR A 224 5.50 -13.45 -8.69
CA THR A 224 4.55 -14.33 -9.37
C THR A 224 3.83 -13.55 -10.45
N THR A 225 3.70 -14.14 -11.63
CA THR A 225 2.94 -13.52 -12.73
C THR A 225 1.49 -14.02 -12.74
N PRO A 226 0.50 -13.17 -13.03
CA PRO A 226 -0.87 -13.61 -13.19
C PRO A 226 -1.05 -14.33 -14.54
N PRO A 227 -2.11 -15.16 -14.71
CA PRO A 227 -2.46 -15.71 -16.02
C PRO A 227 -2.61 -14.62 -17.08
N ALA A 228 -1.99 -14.81 -18.24
CA ALA A 228 -1.84 -13.77 -19.25
C ALA A 228 -3.17 -13.21 -19.80
N ALA A 229 -4.21 -14.04 -19.87
CA ALA A 229 -5.54 -13.64 -20.35
C ALA A 229 -6.18 -12.54 -19.48
N GLU A 230 -5.90 -12.51 -18.17
CA GLU A 230 -6.49 -11.52 -17.27
C GLU A 230 -5.89 -10.13 -17.44
N VAL A 231 -4.58 -10.07 -17.71
CA VAL A 231 -3.89 -8.80 -17.94
C VAL A 231 -4.41 -8.15 -19.23
N ALA A 232 -4.62 -8.95 -20.28
CA ALA A 232 -5.18 -8.48 -21.54
C ALA A 232 -6.61 -7.92 -21.38
N ALA A 233 -7.36 -8.39 -20.37
CA ALA A 233 -8.72 -7.95 -20.08
C ALA A 233 -8.80 -6.61 -19.33
N TRP A 234 -7.69 -6.01 -18.91
CA TRP A 234 -7.70 -4.75 -18.16
C TRP A 234 -8.12 -3.51 -18.97
N GLY A 235 -8.25 -3.64 -20.29
CA GLY A 235 -8.64 -2.52 -21.16
C GLY A 235 -7.53 -1.49 -21.37
N VAL A 236 -6.28 -1.83 -21.08
CA VAL A 236 -5.11 -1.00 -21.39
C VAL A 236 -4.78 -1.17 -22.88
N THR A 237 -4.89 -0.08 -23.65
CA THR A 237 -4.76 -0.07 -25.10
C THR A 237 -3.37 -0.49 -25.54
N GLY A 238 -3.26 -1.64 -26.21
CA GLY A 238 -1.98 -2.18 -26.70
C GLY A 238 -1.22 -3.01 -25.67
N LEU A 239 -1.82 -3.32 -24.51
CA LEU A 239 -1.28 -4.29 -23.56
C LEU A 239 -1.95 -5.64 -23.78
N THR A 240 -1.36 -6.45 -24.65
CA THR A 240 -1.80 -7.84 -24.90
C THR A 240 -1.11 -8.81 -23.93
N ALA A 241 -1.52 -10.08 -23.95
CA ALA A 241 -0.85 -11.16 -23.19
C ALA A 241 0.65 -11.27 -23.52
N SER A 242 1.02 -11.24 -24.81
CA SER A 242 2.42 -11.33 -25.25
C SER A 242 3.21 -10.09 -24.85
N THR A 243 2.62 -8.91 -25.05
CA THR A 243 3.23 -7.64 -24.65
C THR A 243 3.46 -7.60 -23.14
N ALA A 244 2.47 -7.98 -22.33
CA ALA A 244 2.62 -8.07 -20.89
C ALA A 244 3.74 -9.05 -20.50
N GLY A 245 3.82 -10.23 -21.14
CA GLY A 245 4.90 -11.19 -20.94
C GLY A 245 6.29 -10.60 -21.15
N ALA A 246 6.49 -9.84 -22.24
CA ALA A 246 7.77 -9.17 -22.51
C ALA A 246 8.13 -8.14 -21.43
N TYR A 247 7.16 -7.35 -20.96
CA TYR A 247 7.39 -6.37 -19.89
C TYR A 247 7.59 -7.01 -18.51
N TYR A 248 6.94 -8.14 -18.21
CA TYR A 248 7.25 -8.95 -17.03
C TYR A 248 8.70 -9.45 -17.08
N ALA A 249 9.15 -9.99 -18.22
CA ALA A 249 10.52 -10.46 -18.40
C ALA A 249 11.54 -9.31 -18.25
N ARG A 250 11.25 -8.13 -18.84
CA ARG A 250 12.09 -6.94 -18.71
C ARG A 250 12.24 -6.49 -17.26
N ALA A 251 11.13 -6.45 -16.51
CA ALA A 251 11.17 -6.10 -15.09
C ALA A 251 11.90 -7.15 -14.24
N ALA A 252 11.62 -8.42 -14.47
CA ALA A 252 12.30 -9.52 -13.80
C ALA A 252 13.82 -9.46 -14.01
N ALA A 253 14.27 -9.18 -15.24
CA ALA A 253 15.69 -9.02 -15.55
C ALA A 253 16.32 -7.83 -14.83
N ALA A 254 15.65 -6.66 -14.79
CA ALA A 254 16.15 -5.48 -14.08
C ALA A 254 16.30 -5.70 -12.57
N LEU A 255 15.47 -6.57 -12.00
CA LEU A 255 15.45 -6.87 -10.57
C LEU A 255 16.25 -8.13 -10.18
N GLY A 256 16.83 -8.83 -11.15
CA GLY A 256 17.52 -10.10 -10.91
C GLY A 256 16.60 -11.20 -10.36
N VAL A 257 15.33 -11.21 -10.76
CA VAL A 257 14.35 -12.17 -10.24
C VAL A 257 14.71 -13.60 -10.65
N ALA A 258 14.90 -14.45 -9.65
CA ALA A 258 15.20 -15.87 -9.86
C ALA A 258 14.64 -16.72 -8.71
N VAL A 259 14.59 -18.03 -8.92
CA VAL A 259 14.46 -18.97 -7.79
C VAL A 259 15.75 -18.82 -6.97
N PRO A 260 15.67 -18.51 -5.67
CA PRO A 260 16.87 -18.31 -4.84
C PRO A 260 17.76 -19.55 -4.90
N PRO A 261 19.10 -19.47 -4.83
CA PRO A 261 19.94 -20.66 -4.72
C PRO A 261 19.75 -21.35 -3.36
N PRO A 262 20.09 -22.65 -3.20
CA PRO A 262 19.87 -23.40 -1.96
C PRO A 262 20.34 -22.68 -0.66
N PRO A 263 21.51 -22.00 -0.60
CA PRO A 263 21.94 -21.28 0.61
C PRO A 263 21.05 -20.09 1.00
N LEU A 264 20.25 -19.57 0.07
CA LEU A 264 19.33 -18.45 0.30
C LEU A 264 17.85 -18.90 0.36
N ARG A 265 17.60 -20.22 0.34
CA ARG A 265 16.29 -20.84 0.56
C ARG A 265 16.10 -21.19 2.02
N GLN A 266 14.85 -21.26 2.44
CA GLN A 266 14.53 -21.94 3.70
C GLN A 266 14.77 -23.44 3.53
N VAL A 267 15.37 -24.06 4.53
CA VAL A 267 15.80 -25.48 4.48
C VAL A 267 14.66 -26.44 4.15
N TYR A 268 13.43 -26.12 4.58
CA TYR A 268 12.26 -27.00 4.48
C TYR A 268 11.34 -26.73 3.29
N THR A 269 11.87 -26.05 2.27
CA THR A 269 11.08 -25.61 1.12
C THR A 269 10.61 -26.78 0.26
N GLU A 270 11.48 -27.77 0.02
CA GLU A 270 11.17 -28.92 -0.84
C GLU A 270 10.13 -29.83 -0.18
N GLU A 271 10.28 -30.10 1.11
CA GLU A 271 9.37 -30.97 1.87
C GLU A 271 7.96 -30.37 1.97
N TRP A 272 7.85 -29.03 2.00
CA TRP A 272 6.55 -28.40 1.88
C TRP A 272 5.92 -28.61 0.48
N VAL A 273 6.70 -28.52 -0.59
CA VAL A 273 6.20 -28.76 -1.96
C VAL A 273 5.74 -30.21 -2.12
N ASP A 274 6.48 -31.16 -1.55
CA ASP A 274 6.14 -32.58 -1.59
C ASP A 274 4.88 -32.88 -0.76
N ALA A 275 4.78 -32.32 0.45
CA ALA A 275 3.56 -32.41 1.27
C ALA A 275 2.36 -31.76 0.57
N ALA A 276 2.56 -30.66 -0.16
CA ALA A 276 1.52 -30.06 -0.99
C ALA A 276 1.09 -30.99 -2.13
N GLY A 277 2.04 -31.65 -2.78
CA GLY A 277 1.82 -32.71 -3.77
C GLY A 277 0.92 -33.84 -3.23
N ALA A 278 1.28 -34.40 -2.09
CA ALA A 278 0.52 -35.45 -1.41
C ALA A 278 -0.88 -34.99 -0.96
N ALA A 279 -1.03 -33.70 -0.61
CA ALA A 279 -2.32 -33.08 -0.33
C ALA A 279 -3.06 -32.63 -1.60
N GLY A 280 -2.63 -33.07 -2.78
CA GLY A 280 -3.30 -32.91 -4.06
C GLY A 280 -3.03 -31.59 -4.80
N LEU A 281 -2.00 -30.83 -4.46
CA LEU A 281 -1.50 -29.69 -5.25
C LEU A 281 -0.19 -30.11 -5.95
N PRO A 282 -0.22 -30.49 -7.24
CA PRO A 282 0.94 -31.05 -7.91
C PRO A 282 2.12 -30.07 -7.90
N ARG A 283 3.34 -30.60 -7.83
CA ARG A 283 4.55 -29.82 -8.03
C ARG A 283 4.56 -29.24 -9.44
N VAL A 284 4.83 -27.95 -9.54
CA VAL A 284 4.99 -27.23 -10.81
C VAL A 284 6.24 -26.36 -10.75
N ASP A 285 6.73 -25.94 -11.91
CA ASP A 285 7.78 -24.94 -12.03
C ASP A 285 7.20 -23.68 -12.68
N GLU A 286 7.17 -22.57 -11.93
CA GLU A 286 6.68 -21.28 -12.43
C GLU A 286 7.74 -20.54 -13.28
N ALA A 287 9.00 -20.99 -13.23
CA ALA A 287 10.08 -20.47 -14.06
C ALA A 287 10.17 -21.19 -15.41
N ALA A 288 9.56 -22.37 -15.55
CA ALA A 288 9.55 -23.11 -16.80
C ALA A 288 8.90 -22.29 -17.94
N PRO A 289 9.42 -22.38 -19.18
CA PRO A 289 8.80 -21.75 -20.33
C PRO A 289 7.35 -22.22 -20.51
N GLY A 290 6.43 -21.29 -20.73
CA GLY A 290 5.02 -21.61 -20.96
C GLY A 290 4.06 -20.71 -20.18
N PRO A 291 2.76 -21.05 -20.20
CA PRO A 291 1.75 -20.30 -19.45
C PRO A 291 1.96 -20.50 -17.94
N THR A 292 1.73 -19.45 -17.17
CA THR A 292 1.78 -19.54 -15.71
C THR A 292 0.87 -20.67 -15.20
N PRO A 293 1.38 -21.62 -14.39
CA PRO A 293 0.59 -22.74 -13.89
C PRO A 293 -0.71 -22.27 -13.24
N ARG A 294 -1.86 -22.84 -13.63
CA ARG A 294 -3.16 -22.48 -13.03
C ARG A 294 -3.42 -23.18 -11.69
N ARG A 295 -2.69 -24.25 -11.39
CA ARG A 295 -2.82 -25.03 -10.16
C ARG A 295 -1.51 -25.74 -9.87
N GLY A 296 -1.12 -25.80 -8.60
CA GLY A 296 0.08 -26.51 -8.16
C GLY A 296 0.81 -25.80 -7.03
N ALA A 297 1.93 -26.37 -6.59
CA ALA A 297 2.85 -25.84 -5.60
C ALA A 297 4.26 -25.75 -6.20
N TRP A 298 5.00 -24.69 -5.88
CA TRP A 298 6.32 -24.44 -6.44
C TRP A 298 7.20 -23.60 -5.52
N ILE A 299 8.50 -23.63 -5.81
CA ILE A 299 9.47 -22.74 -5.18
C ILE A 299 9.40 -21.40 -5.88
N HIS A 300 9.09 -20.37 -5.12
CA HIS A 300 8.88 -19.04 -5.66
C HIS A 300 10.17 -18.36 -6.09
N ARG A 301 10.02 -17.46 -7.06
CA ARG A 301 11.06 -16.54 -7.46
C ARG A 301 11.05 -15.32 -6.55
N ILE A 302 12.22 -14.73 -6.32
CA ILE A 302 12.39 -13.52 -5.51
C ILE A 302 13.31 -12.50 -6.19
N ALA A 303 13.10 -11.23 -5.88
CA ALA A 303 13.99 -10.14 -6.28
C ALA A 303 15.09 -9.92 -5.22
N VAL A 304 16.19 -10.68 -5.33
CA VAL A 304 17.39 -10.50 -4.50
C VAL A 304 18.65 -10.56 -5.37
N ASP A 305 19.71 -9.88 -4.93
CA ASP A 305 21.03 -10.00 -5.57
C ASP A 305 21.71 -11.34 -5.21
N PRO A 306 22.84 -11.70 -5.84
CA PRO A 306 23.55 -12.95 -5.53
C PRO A 306 23.99 -13.11 -4.06
N ALA A 307 24.06 -12.01 -3.30
CA ALA A 307 24.35 -12.01 -1.87
C ALA A 307 23.07 -12.09 -1.00
N GLY A 308 21.89 -12.23 -1.60
CA GLY A 308 20.60 -12.31 -0.91
C GLY A 308 20.05 -10.96 -0.44
N ARG A 309 20.61 -9.83 -0.91
CA ARG A 309 20.04 -8.50 -0.61
C ARG A 309 18.82 -8.26 -1.46
N ARG A 310 17.73 -7.84 -0.81
CA ARG A 310 16.51 -7.40 -1.51
C ARG A 310 16.85 -6.38 -2.59
N VAL A 311 16.38 -6.63 -3.80
CA VAL A 311 16.37 -5.65 -4.89
C VAL A 311 14.97 -5.04 -4.97
N ASP A 312 14.75 -3.97 -4.21
CA ASP A 312 13.53 -3.15 -4.30
C ASP A 312 13.57 -2.23 -5.54
N ALA A 313 12.50 -1.49 -5.82
CA ALA A 313 12.42 -0.64 -7.00
C ALA A 313 13.45 0.50 -7.01
N CYS A 314 13.86 1.04 -5.86
CA CYS A 314 14.94 2.01 -5.80
C CYS A 314 16.25 1.36 -6.25
N ALA A 315 16.60 0.23 -5.63
CA ALA A 315 17.86 -0.47 -5.92
C ALA A 315 17.95 -0.97 -7.36
N GLY A 316 16.84 -1.46 -7.94
CA GLY A 316 16.82 -1.99 -9.31
C GLY A 316 16.67 -0.94 -10.41
N TYR A 317 16.21 0.28 -10.10
CA TYR A 317 15.91 1.29 -11.11
C TYR A 317 16.52 2.66 -10.83
N VAL A 318 16.17 3.30 -9.71
CA VAL A 318 16.55 4.70 -9.45
C VAL A 318 18.02 4.84 -9.11
N ALA A 319 18.55 4.01 -8.21
CA ALA A 319 19.95 4.05 -7.81
C ALA A 319 20.91 3.89 -9.01
N PRO A 320 20.79 2.86 -9.88
CA PRO A 320 21.66 2.74 -11.04
C PRO A 320 21.43 3.84 -12.09
N ALA A 321 20.21 4.36 -12.24
CA ALA A 321 19.94 5.47 -13.15
C ALA A 321 20.64 6.77 -12.71
N LEU A 322 20.56 7.12 -11.43
CA LEU A 322 21.23 8.30 -10.86
C LEU A 322 22.75 8.17 -10.88
N ALA A 323 23.29 6.95 -10.73
CA ALA A 323 24.73 6.69 -10.83
C ALA A 323 25.25 6.70 -12.28
N GLY A 324 24.37 6.75 -13.28
CA GLY A 324 24.74 6.61 -14.69
C GLY A 324 23.93 7.52 -15.60
N ALA A 325 23.10 6.91 -16.47
CA ALA A 325 22.46 7.59 -17.60
C ALA A 325 21.55 8.77 -17.25
N CYS A 326 21.17 8.92 -15.99
CA CYS A 326 20.25 9.97 -15.54
C CYS A 326 20.82 10.90 -14.46
N ALA A 327 22.13 10.91 -14.26
CA ALA A 327 22.79 11.77 -13.26
C ALA A 327 22.40 13.27 -13.41
N ASP A 328 22.24 13.74 -14.65
CA ASP A 328 22.00 15.17 -14.95
C ASP A 328 20.53 15.53 -15.16
N ASN A 329 19.64 14.55 -15.35
CA ASN A 329 18.27 14.81 -15.83
C ASN A 329 17.16 14.18 -14.96
N LEU A 330 17.51 13.39 -13.94
CA LEU A 330 16.58 12.90 -12.92
C LEU A 330 16.86 13.59 -11.58
N GLU A 331 15.88 14.33 -11.08
CA GLU A 331 15.90 14.90 -9.74
C GLU A 331 15.02 14.07 -8.81
N LEU A 332 15.58 13.66 -7.67
CA LEU A 332 14.87 12.97 -6.60
C LEU A 332 14.66 13.93 -5.42
N VAL A 333 13.40 14.15 -5.04
CA VAL A 333 13.03 14.96 -3.87
C VAL A 333 12.31 14.06 -2.88
N GLN A 334 12.97 13.77 -1.76
CA GLN A 334 12.46 12.94 -0.67
C GLN A 334 11.98 13.78 0.51
N GLY A 335 11.18 13.18 1.39
CA GLY A 335 10.64 13.85 2.57
C GLY A 335 9.59 14.91 2.23
N VAL A 336 8.89 14.79 1.11
CA VAL A 336 7.88 15.77 0.66
C VAL A 336 6.52 15.12 0.38
N THR A 337 5.46 15.71 0.94
CA THR A 337 4.08 15.24 0.72
C THR A 337 3.43 16.11 -0.36
N VAL A 338 3.09 15.50 -1.49
CA VAL A 338 2.31 16.16 -2.54
C VAL A 338 0.86 16.31 -2.07
N THR A 339 0.38 17.54 -2.02
CA THR A 339 -0.94 17.88 -1.45
C THR A 339 -2.01 18.01 -2.53
N LYS A 340 -1.63 18.43 -3.74
CA LYS A 340 -2.58 18.74 -4.81
C LYS A 340 -1.95 18.71 -6.20
N VAL A 341 -2.70 18.26 -7.21
CA VAL A 341 -2.43 18.47 -8.63
C VAL A 341 -3.00 19.81 -9.06
N LEU A 342 -2.17 20.63 -9.72
CA LEU A 342 -2.56 21.92 -10.24
C LEU A 342 -3.22 21.77 -11.62
N LEU A 343 -4.43 22.29 -11.75
CA LEU A 343 -5.21 22.25 -12.98
C LEU A 343 -5.40 23.67 -13.54
N GLU A 344 -5.16 23.82 -14.83
CA GLU A 344 -5.50 25.03 -15.58
C GLU A 344 -6.57 24.72 -16.63
N THR A 345 -7.52 25.64 -16.78
CA THR A 345 -8.52 25.54 -17.84
C THR A 345 -7.99 26.28 -19.06
N ARG A 346 -7.58 25.56 -20.10
CA ARG A 346 -7.20 26.21 -21.37
C ARG A 346 -8.45 26.68 -22.10
N ARG A 347 -8.54 27.98 -22.39
CA ARG A 347 -9.50 28.53 -23.35
C ARG A 347 -9.16 28.02 -24.75
N GLY A 348 -9.74 26.89 -25.16
CA GLY A 348 -9.70 26.44 -26.55
C GLY A 348 -10.58 27.33 -27.43
N ARG A 349 -10.18 27.55 -28.70
CA ARG A 349 -11.01 28.21 -29.72
C ARG A 349 -12.36 27.46 -29.82
N ARG A 350 -13.46 28.21 -29.74
CA ARG A 350 -14.82 27.70 -29.93
C ARG A 350 -14.97 27.18 -31.37
N HIS A 351 -14.89 25.86 -31.54
CA HIS A 351 -15.49 25.17 -32.67
C HIS A 351 -16.20 23.93 -32.11
N GLY A 352 -17.53 23.99 -32.06
CA GLY A 352 -18.42 22.87 -31.71
C GLY A 352 -18.47 22.51 -30.22
N GLY A 353 -19.31 23.21 -29.43
CA GLY A 353 -19.98 22.70 -28.22
C GLY A 353 -19.19 22.06 -27.06
N GLY A 354 -17.87 21.90 -27.15
CA GLY A 354 -17.07 21.14 -26.18
C GLY A 354 -16.77 21.92 -24.91
N ARG A 355 -17.00 21.30 -23.74
CA ARG A 355 -16.53 21.79 -22.44
C ARG A 355 -15.01 21.95 -22.46
N HIS A 356 -14.49 23.05 -21.88
CA HIS A 356 -13.07 23.23 -21.66
C HIS A 356 -12.50 22.05 -20.87
N GLN A 357 -11.48 21.37 -21.41
CA GLN A 357 -10.81 20.27 -20.71
C GLN A 357 -9.74 20.82 -19.77
N PRO A 358 -9.82 20.54 -18.45
CA PRO A 358 -8.73 20.87 -17.52
C PRO A 358 -7.43 20.18 -17.91
N VAL A 359 -6.31 20.88 -17.71
CA VAL A 359 -4.97 20.41 -18.00
C VAL A 359 -4.17 20.38 -16.72
N ALA A 360 -3.53 19.25 -16.39
CA ALA A 360 -2.57 19.21 -15.30
C ALA A 360 -1.28 19.92 -15.69
N VAL A 361 -0.89 20.92 -14.89
CA VAL A 361 0.24 21.81 -15.15
C VAL A 361 1.34 21.73 -14.10
N GLY A 362 1.15 20.93 -13.06
CA GLY A 362 2.10 20.79 -11.96
C GLY A 362 1.46 20.24 -10.71
N VAL A 363 2.17 20.35 -9.60
CA VAL A 363 1.74 19.92 -8.27
C VAL A 363 2.14 20.93 -7.20
N GLN A 364 1.46 20.87 -6.07
CA GLN A 364 1.88 21.49 -4.82
C GLN A 364 2.37 20.41 -3.87
N TYR A 365 3.43 20.69 -3.13
CA TYR A 365 3.94 19.83 -2.08
C TYR A 365 4.44 20.62 -0.88
N VAL A 366 4.55 19.94 0.25
CA VAL A 366 5.04 20.46 1.52
C VAL A 366 6.08 19.50 2.09
N ALA A 367 6.88 19.94 3.06
CA ALA A 367 7.76 19.03 3.78
C ALA A 367 6.92 18.02 4.59
N SER A 368 7.21 16.72 4.46
CA SER A 368 6.51 15.66 5.20
C SER A 368 6.69 15.80 6.71
N ALA A 369 7.82 16.37 7.16
CA ALA A 369 8.09 16.65 8.57
C ALA A 369 7.11 17.65 9.18
N ASP A 370 6.45 18.49 8.37
CA ASP A 370 5.46 19.45 8.87
C ASP A 370 4.20 18.76 9.42
N ARG A 371 3.93 17.50 9.01
CA ARG A 371 2.91 16.63 9.63
C ARG A 371 3.06 16.55 11.14
N ALA A 372 4.28 16.37 11.62
CA ALA A 372 4.56 16.19 13.05
C ALA A 372 4.56 17.53 13.80
N ALA A 373 4.83 18.63 13.08
CA ALA A 373 5.00 19.94 13.69
C ALA A 373 3.69 20.73 13.83
N GLY A 374 2.59 20.32 13.19
CA GLY A 374 1.32 21.06 13.21
C GLY A 374 1.42 22.50 12.68
N ARG A 375 2.46 22.79 11.89
CA ARG A 375 2.78 24.14 11.38
C ARG A 375 2.05 24.41 10.07
N ALA A 376 1.81 25.69 9.79
CA ALA A 376 1.45 26.15 8.44
C ALA A 376 2.63 25.86 7.50
N ALA A 377 2.56 24.76 6.77
CA ALA A 377 3.64 24.30 5.92
C ALA A 377 3.85 25.24 4.73
N ALA A 378 5.10 25.65 4.51
CA ALA A 378 5.46 26.40 3.31
C ALA A 378 5.19 25.53 2.08
N THR A 379 4.22 25.95 1.26
CA THR A 379 3.81 25.19 0.08
C THR A 379 4.71 25.54 -1.10
N THR A 380 5.34 24.52 -1.68
CA THR A 380 6.14 24.67 -2.89
C THR A 380 5.33 24.22 -4.11
N THR A 381 5.44 24.98 -5.20
CA THR A 381 4.82 24.64 -6.48
C THR A 381 5.88 24.14 -7.46
N LEU A 382 5.63 23.01 -8.10
CA LEU A 382 6.46 22.47 -9.18
C LEU A 382 5.62 22.33 -10.45
N ARG A 383 6.01 23.01 -11.53
CA ARG A 383 5.31 22.93 -12.82
C ARG A 383 5.83 21.77 -13.67
N ALA A 384 4.92 21.13 -14.40
CA ALA A 384 5.22 20.12 -15.40
C ALA A 384 4.94 20.69 -16.81
N ARG A 385 5.87 20.56 -17.75
CA ARG A 385 5.70 20.99 -19.14
C ARG A 385 4.98 19.95 -20.00
N ARG A 386 5.14 18.65 -19.69
CA ARG A 386 4.58 17.55 -20.48
C ARG A 386 3.56 16.70 -19.73
N ALA A 387 3.85 16.20 -18.54
CA ALA A 387 2.89 15.39 -17.80
C ALA A 387 3.11 15.39 -16.28
N VAL A 388 2.02 15.26 -15.54
CA VAL A 388 2.00 14.84 -14.14
C VAL A 388 1.58 13.37 -14.11
N ILE A 389 2.34 12.53 -13.42
CA ILE A 389 2.11 11.09 -13.33
C ILE A 389 1.99 10.73 -11.85
N SER A 390 0.83 10.27 -11.42
CA SER A 390 0.63 9.77 -10.06
C SER A 390 1.00 8.28 -10.00
N ALA A 391 1.92 7.96 -9.10
CA ALA A 391 2.40 6.62 -8.77
C ALA A 391 2.43 6.43 -7.24
N ALA A 392 1.52 7.09 -6.53
CA ALA A 392 1.44 7.14 -5.07
C ALA A 392 0.72 5.91 -4.46
N GLY A 393 0.49 4.88 -5.26
CA GLY A 393 -0.05 3.60 -4.84
C GLY A 393 -1.57 3.60 -4.64
N PRO A 394 -2.14 2.45 -4.24
CA PRO A 394 -3.58 2.24 -4.17
C PRO A 394 -4.29 3.14 -3.14
N TYR A 395 -3.56 3.70 -2.19
CA TYR A 395 -4.10 4.65 -1.21
C TYR A 395 -3.81 6.10 -1.60
N GLY A 396 -2.57 6.40 -2.00
CA GLY A 396 -2.11 7.77 -2.24
C GLY A 396 -2.67 8.37 -3.53
N SER A 397 -2.73 7.60 -4.62
CA SER A 397 -3.19 8.09 -5.92
C SER A 397 -4.66 8.51 -5.93
N PRO A 398 -5.63 7.69 -5.49
CA PRO A 398 -7.01 8.15 -5.38
C PRO A 398 -7.17 9.29 -4.36
N LYS A 399 -6.45 9.26 -3.22
CA LYS A 399 -6.47 10.36 -2.25
C LYS A 399 -6.01 11.68 -2.89
N LEU A 400 -4.91 11.67 -3.65
CA LEU A 400 -4.40 12.85 -4.34
C LEU A 400 -5.40 13.39 -5.36
N LEU A 401 -6.05 12.52 -6.15
CA LEU A 401 -7.09 12.96 -7.08
C LEU A 401 -8.25 13.63 -6.33
N LEU A 402 -8.70 13.02 -5.23
CA LEU A 402 -9.77 13.58 -4.40
C LEU A 402 -9.38 14.96 -3.83
N LEU A 403 -8.21 15.09 -3.20
CA LEU A 403 -7.69 16.37 -2.68
C LEU A 403 -7.52 17.43 -3.78
N SER A 404 -7.32 16.99 -5.03
CA SER A 404 -7.24 17.84 -6.21
C SER A 404 -8.60 18.26 -6.77
N GLY A 405 -9.71 17.88 -6.11
CA GLY A 405 -11.06 18.17 -6.58
C GLY A 405 -11.51 17.28 -7.74
N ILE A 406 -10.84 16.15 -7.99
CA ILE A 406 -11.19 15.18 -9.04
C ILE A 406 -11.87 13.98 -8.38
N GLY A 407 -13.18 13.85 -8.49
CA GLY A 407 -13.90 12.80 -7.78
C GLY A 407 -15.42 12.96 -7.71
N PRO A 408 -16.07 12.25 -6.77
CA PRO A 408 -17.51 12.36 -6.51
C PRO A 408 -17.84 13.71 -5.84
N PRO A 409 -18.62 14.62 -6.48
CA PRO A 409 -18.79 15.99 -5.97
C PRO A 409 -19.36 16.09 -4.55
N ALA A 410 -20.28 15.20 -4.17
CA ALA A 410 -20.85 15.18 -2.83
C ALA A 410 -19.82 14.79 -1.76
N ALA A 411 -19.02 13.75 -2.02
CA ALA A 411 -17.98 13.31 -1.10
C ALA A 411 -16.86 14.35 -0.96
N LEU A 412 -16.50 15.02 -2.07
CA LEU A 412 -15.52 16.11 -2.05
C LEU A 412 -16.00 17.30 -1.20
N ARG A 413 -17.24 17.76 -1.41
CA ARG A 413 -17.82 18.84 -0.59
C ARG A 413 -17.91 18.48 0.89
N ALA A 414 -18.30 17.24 1.20
CA ALA A 414 -18.35 16.74 2.58
C ALA A 414 -16.97 16.74 3.26
N ALA A 415 -15.90 16.53 2.49
CA ALA A 415 -14.52 16.61 2.98
C ALA A 415 -13.92 18.03 2.95
N GLY A 416 -14.71 19.06 2.60
CA GLY A 416 -14.21 20.44 2.49
C GLY A 416 -13.35 20.71 1.25
N VAL A 417 -13.44 19.87 0.21
CA VAL A 417 -12.69 20.03 -1.05
C VAL A 417 -13.61 20.50 -2.17
N THR A 418 -13.22 21.58 -2.85
CA THR A 418 -13.97 22.11 -4.00
C THR A 418 -13.92 21.16 -5.21
N PRO A 419 -15.07 20.62 -5.67
CA PRO A 419 -15.10 19.77 -6.86
C PRO A 419 -14.71 20.56 -8.11
N THR A 420 -13.72 20.07 -8.85
CA THR A 420 -13.22 20.65 -10.10
C THR A 420 -13.54 19.75 -11.29
N VAL A 421 -13.40 18.43 -11.13
CA VAL A 421 -13.72 17.44 -12.17
C VAL A 421 -14.62 16.37 -11.56
N THR A 422 -15.81 16.21 -12.13
CA THR A 422 -16.75 15.17 -11.70
C THR A 422 -16.29 13.83 -12.25
N LEU A 423 -15.78 12.97 -11.37
CA LEU A 423 -15.36 11.61 -11.70
C LEU A 423 -15.74 10.66 -10.54
N PRO A 424 -17.02 10.24 -10.44
CA PRO A 424 -17.55 9.52 -9.27
C PRO A 424 -16.89 8.17 -8.97
N ALA A 425 -16.17 7.61 -9.94
CA ALA A 425 -15.45 6.35 -9.81
C ALA A 425 -14.13 6.48 -9.02
N VAL A 426 -13.61 7.69 -8.78
CA VAL A 426 -12.38 7.86 -7.97
C VAL A 426 -12.60 7.34 -6.57
N GLY A 427 -11.65 6.53 -6.09
CA GLY A 427 -11.70 5.81 -4.83
C GLY A 427 -12.53 4.53 -4.86
N ALA A 428 -13.29 4.23 -5.91
CA ALA A 428 -14.15 3.04 -5.97
C ALA A 428 -13.39 1.77 -6.40
N ARG A 429 -14.09 0.62 -6.30
CA ARG A 429 -13.63 -0.70 -6.77
C ARG A 429 -12.31 -1.16 -6.14
N MET A 430 -12.07 -0.77 -4.89
CA MET A 430 -10.87 -1.22 -4.19
C MET A 430 -10.99 -2.70 -3.83
N GLN A 431 -9.89 -3.44 -3.92
CA GLN A 431 -9.87 -4.84 -3.54
C GLN A 431 -8.56 -5.17 -2.82
N THR A 432 -8.66 -5.99 -1.77
CA THR A 432 -7.55 -6.75 -1.19
C THR A 432 -7.98 -8.18 -0.97
N ARG A 433 -7.04 -9.09 -1.01
CA ARG A 433 -7.31 -10.51 -0.77
C ARG A 433 -7.66 -10.74 0.70
N PRO A 434 -8.74 -11.49 0.99
CA PRO A 434 -8.88 -12.15 2.27
C PRO A 434 -7.64 -12.98 2.56
N PHE A 435 -7.00 -12.71 3.70
CA PHE A 435 -5.88 -13.47 4.23
C PHE A 435 -6.38 -14.27 5.43
N ALA A 436 -6.35 -15.59 5.29
CA ALA A 436 -6.57 -16.53 6.38
C ALA A 436 -5.31 -17.38 6.58
N GLN A 437 -5.08 -17.84 7.80
CA GLN A 437 -3.82 -18.49 8.16
C GLN A 437 -4.08 -19.83 8.85
N ALA A 438 -3.17 -20.78 8.62
CA ALA A 438 -3.01 -21.99 9.39
C ALA A 438 -1.58 -22.07 9.93
N THR A 439 -1.39 -22.41 11.20
CA THR A 439 -0.08 -22.60 11.83
C THR A 439 0.06 -23.97 12.45
N ALA A 440 1.28 -24.50 12.42
CA ALA A 440 1.63 -25.74 13.08
C ALA A 440 3.05 -25.66 13.66
N THR A 441 3.31 -26.44 14.71
CA THR A 441 4.68 -26.68 15.20
C THR A 441 5.21 -28.00 14.68
N TYR A 442 6.53 -28.14 14.67
CA TYR A 442 7.23 -29.37 14.32
C TYR A 442 8.31 -29.69 15.34
N SER A 443 8.60 -30.96 15.59
CA SER A 443 9.55 -31.36 16.64
C SER A 443 10.62 -32.35 16.18
N GLY A 444 10.35 -33.15 15.16
CA GLY A 444 11.26 -34.21 14.76
C GLY A 444 12.31 -33.83 13.70
N VAL A 445 12.33 -32.57 13.25
CA VAL A 445 13.41 -32.01 12.41
C VAL A 445 14.01 -30.74 13.04
N PRO A 446 15.30 -30.41 12.80
CA PRO A 446 15.98 -29.26 13.40
C PRO A 446 15.24 -27.91 13.26
N LEU A 447 15.55 -26.93 14.12
CA LEU A 447 15.03 -25.57 13.91
C LEU A 447 15.57 -25.02 12.57
N ALA A 448 14.70 -24.43 11.75
CA ALA A 448 15.15 -23.81 10.51
C ALA A 448 16.14 -22.68 10.87
N PRO A 449 17.35 -22.63 10.29
CA PRO A 449 18.36 -21.61 10.64
C PRO A 449 17.81 -20.17 10.53
N ALA A 450 16.99 -19.91 9.51
CA ALA A 450 16.31 -18.64 9.29
C ALA A 450 15.31 -18.22 10.39
N ASN A 451 14.98 -19.13 11.31
CA ASN A 451 14.12 -18.88 12.45
C ASN A 451 14.88 -18.85 13.79
N ASN A 452 16.21 -18.90 13.78
CA ASN A 452 17.00 -18.94 15.01
C ASN A 452 17.32 -17.51 15.49
N ALA A 453 16.80 -17.11 16.66
CA ALA A 453 17.02 -15.80 17.25
C ALA A 453 18.51 -15.49 17.48
N THR A 454 19.28 -16.48 17.94
CA THR A 454 20.71 -16.32 18.23
C THR A 454 21.50 -16.05 16.96
N LEU A 455 21.20 -16.74 15.86
CA LEU A 455 21.85 -16.48 14.56
C LEU A 455 21.49 -15.10 14.01
N LEU A 456 20.25 -14.65 14.19
CA LEU A 456 19.82 -13.33 13.69
C LEU A 456 20.42 -12.16 14.47
N ALA A 457 20.79 -12.38 15.74
CA ALA A 457 21.39 -11.38 16.62
C ALA A 457 22.92 -11.47 16.71
N ASP A 458 23.52 -12.49 16.10
CA ASP A 458 24.96 -12.74 16.16
C ASP A 458 25.78 -11.65 15.44
N PRO A 459 26.75 -11.00 16.11
CA PRO A 459 27.62 -10.01 15.50
C PRO A 459 28.39 -10.52 14.27
N ALA A 460 28.83 -11.78 14.28
CA ALA A 460 29.56 -12.35 13.14
C ALA A 460 28.64 -12.50 11.91
N THR A 461 27.39 -12.92 12.12
CA THR A 461 26.35 -12.93 11.08
C THR A 461 26.09 -11.53 10.51
N VAL A 462 26.00 -10.50 11.37
CA VAL A 462 25.82 -9.11 10.94
C VAL A 462 27.03 -8.61 10.14
N GLU A 463 28.24 -8.94 10.57
CA GLU A 463 29.47 -8.58 9.87
C GLU A 463 29.59 -9.29 8.51
N GLN A 464 29.29 -10.58 8.45
CA GLN A 464 29.23 -11.36 7.21
C GLN A 464 28.27 -10.70 6.20
N TRP A 465 27.08 -10.31 6.67
CA TRP A 465 26.08 -9.64 5.85
C TRP A 465 26.57 -8.27 5.35
N ARG A 466 27.16 -7.45 6.23
CA ARG A 466 27.72 -6.14 5.86
C ARG A 466 28.82 -6.28 4.82
N ALA A 467 29.66 -7.30 4.93
CA ALA A 467 30.71 -7.63 3.95
C ALA A 467 30.18 -8.26 2.65
N GLY A 468 28.86 -8.46 2.51
CA GLY A 468 28.23 -8.97 1.29
C GLY A 468 28.41 -10.45 1.01
N ARG A 469 28.71 -11.22 2.06
CA ARG A 469 28.85 -12.68 1.98
C ARG A 469 27.54 -13.41 2.25
N GLY A 470 26.39 -12.75 2.07
CA GLY A 470 25.06 -13.28 2.31
C GLY A 470 24.86 -13.87 3.71
N GLY A 471 24.27 -15.06 3.78
CA GLY A 471 23.98 -15.77 5.02
C GLY A 471 22.49 -15.74 5.41
N VAL A 472 22.18 -16.07 6.65
CA VAL A 472 20.80 -16.20 7.15
C VAL A 472 19.95 -14.93 6.97
N LEU A 473 20.57 -13.76 6.98
CA LEU A 473 19.93 -12.45 6.73
C LEU A 473 19.48 -12.26 5.27
N GLY A 474 20.09 -13.00 4.33
CA GLY A 474 19.72 -13.03 2.92
C GLY A 474 18.65 -14.07 2.58
N VAL A 475 18.28 -14.95 3.51
CA VAL A 475 17.24 -15.97 3.29
C VAL A 475 15.87 -15.30 3.28
N ALA A 476 15.12 -15.46 2.19
CA ALA A 476 13.79 -14.89 2.05
C ALA A 476 12.81 -15.40 3.12
N ALA A 477 11.85 -14.55 3.48
CA ALA A 477 10.85 -14.86 4.50
C ALA A 477 9.78 -15.86 4.03
N ALA A 478 9.47 -15.88 2.74
CA ALA A 478 8.63 -16.93 2.14
C ALA A 478 9.52 -18.12 1.73
N ALA A 479 8.97 -19.33 1.82
CA ALA A 479 9.64 -20.56 1.37
C ALA A 479 9.13 -20.97 -0.02
N ALA A 480 7.83 -21.16 -0.12
CA ALA A 480 7.17 -21.68 -1.32
C ALA A 480 5.76 -21.10 -1.48
N LEU A 481 5.24 -21.28 -2.68
CA LEU A 481 3.92 -20.80 -3.08
C LEU A 481 3.08 -21.92 -3.65
N GLY A 482 1.77 -21.71 -3.63
CA GLY A 482 0.83 -22.59 -4.27
C GLY A 482 -0.35 -21.85 -4.87
N ARG A 483 -1.10 -22.55 -5.70
CA ARG A 483 -2.28 -22.05 -6.38
C ARG A 483 -3.33 -23.14 -6.47
N GLN A 484 -4.57 -22.78 -6.17
CA GLN A 484 -5.74 -23.61 -6.41
C GLN A 484 -6.83 -22.82 -7.12
N THR A 485 -7.65 -23.53 -7.88
CA THR A 485 -8.71 -22.96 -8.73
C THR A 485 -10.11 -23.18 -8.17
N ASP A 486 -10.23 -23.74 -6.97
CA ASP A 486 -11.51 -23.99 -6.32
C ASP A 486 -12.23 -22.66 -6.00
N GLY A 487 -13.53 -22.59 -6.25
CA GLY A 487 -14.33 -21.38 -6.03
C GLY A 487 -13.81 -20.18 -6.82
N LEU A 488 -13.47 -19.09 -6.13
CA LEU A 488 -12.89 -17.89 -6.75
C LEU A 488 -11.37 -18.02 -7.01
N GLY A 489 -10.76 -19.13 -6.59
CA GLY A 489 -9.33 -19.38 -6.66
C GLY A 489 -8.56 -18.73 -5.51
N THR A 490 -7.44 -19.36 -5.15
CA THR A 490 -6.54 -18.83 -4.12
C THR A 490 -5.08 -18.96 -4.49
N TYR A 491 -4.31 -18.09 -3.86
CA TYR A 491 -2.87 -18.16 -3.75
C TYR A 491 -2.51 -18.64 -2.34
N ILE A 492 -1.57 -19.56 -2.23
CA ILE A 492 -1.08 -20.12 -0.97
C ILE A 492 0.37 -19.69 -0.81
N GLU A 493 0.76 -19.37 0.42
CA GLU A 493 2.14 -19.12 0.79
C GLU A 493 2.51 -19.99 2.01
N ALA A 494 3.77 -20.38 2.08
CA ALA A 494 4.34 -21.13 3.20
C ALA A 494 5.64 -20.48 3.69
N MET A 495 5.84 -20.50 5.02
CA MET A 495 7.03 -19.99 5.68
C MET A 495 7.34 -20.80 6.95
N PHE A 496 8.60 -21.14 7.18
CA PHE A 496 9.11 -21.78 8.40
C PHE A 496 9.69 -20.77 9.39
N THR A 497 9.33 -19.51 9.17
CA THR A 497 9.84 -18.37 9.91
C THR A 497 8.66 -17.44 10.20
N PRO A 498 7.92 -17.68 11.28
CA PRO A 498 6.66 -17.00 11.55
C PRO A 498 6.85 -15.50 11.73
N TRP A 499 6.13 -14.69 10.96
CA TRP A 499 6.09 -13.23 11.11
C TRP A 499 5.43 -12.73 12.40
N ARG A 500 4.66 -13.60 13.07
CA ARG A 500 3.88 -13.28 14.28
C ARG A 500 4.42 -13.92 15.55
N SER A 501 5.40 -14.80 15.44
CA SER A 501 5.98 -15.48 16.60
C SER A 501 7.44 -15.10 16.75
N ALA A 502 7.91 -15.12 17.99
CA ALA A 502 9.30 -14.88 18.29
C ALA A 502 10.17 -15.91 17.53
N PRO A 503 11.27 -15.47 16.90
CA PRO A 503 12.31 -16.39 16.45
C PRO A 503 12.72 -17.34 17.58
N GLY A 504 13.04 -18.58 17.24
CA GLY A 504 13.41 -19.64 18.17
C GLY A 504 12.34 -20.73 18.33
N ARG A 505 11.11 -20.49 17.90
CA ARG A 505 10.02 -21.49 17.94
C ARG A 505 10.02 -22.32 16.66
N ARG A 506 9.94 -23.65 16.78
CA ARG A 506 9.74 -24.55 15.63
C ARG A 506 8.31 -24.47 15.12
N GLU A 507 8.04 -23.43 14.35
CA GLU A 507 6.72 -23.12 13.83
C GLU A 507 6.78 -22.95 12.31
N TYR A 508 5.72 -23.44 11.69
CA TYR A 508 5.42 -23.37 10.29
C TYR A 508 4.09 -22.62 10.13
N VAL A 509 4.06 -21.70 9.19
CA VAL A 509 2.89 -20.90 8.85
C VAL A 509 2.58 -21.11 7.38
N SER A 510 1.30 -21.36 7.09
CA SER A 510 0.78 -21.27 5.73
C SER A 510 -0.45 -20.39 5.66
N THR A 511 -0.59 -19.71 4.54
CA THR A 511 -1.57 -18.64 4.38
C THR A 511 -2.38 -18.86 3.11
N CYS A 512 -3.63 -18.47 3.19
CA CYS A 512 -4.62 -18.50 2.13
C CYS A 512 -4.95 -17.07 1.73
N LEU A 513 -4.60 -16.71 0.51
CA LEU A 513 -4.89 -15.44 -0.12
C LEU A 513 -5.93 -15.68 -1.21
N SER A 514 -7.20 -15.53 -0.85
CA SER A 514 -8.32 -15.81 -1.78
C SER A 514 -8.57 -14.63 -2.71
N ASN A 515 -9.04 -14.88 -3.93
CA ASN A 515 -9.45 -13.79 -4.80
C ASN A 515 -10.78 -13.19 -4.30
N PRO A 516 -10.84 -11.86 -4.07
CA PRO A 516 -12.05 -11.21 -3.62
C PRO A 516 -13.03 -11.02 -4.79
N SER A 517 -14.32 -11.17 -4.50
CA SER A 517 -15.39 -10.68 -5.37
C SER A 517 -15.98 -9.37 -4.85
N ALA A 518 -15.92 -9.15 -3.53
CA ALA A 518 -16.27 -7.88 -2.92
C ALA A 518 -15.37 -6.75 -3.42
N THR A 519 -15.96 -5.55 -3.50
CA THR A 519 -15.21 -4.32 -3.74
C THR A 519 -15.52 -3.29 -2.67
N GLY A 520 -14.51 -2.47 -2.39
CA GLY A 520 -14.53 -1.43 -1.39
C GLY A 520 -14.39 -0.03 -2.00
N ARG A 521 -14.17 0.95 -1.13
CA ARG A 521 -14.03 2.35 -1.50
C ARG A 521 -13.05 3.08 -0.57
N LEU A 522 -12.33 4.04 -1.13
CA LEU A 522 -11.58 5.06 -0.42
C LEU A 522 -12.28 6.41 -0.51
N THR A 523 -12.39 7.10 0.63
CA THR A 523 -12.84 8.49 0.72
C THR A 523 -11.87 9.32 1.56
N LEU A 524 -12.01 10.63 1.50
CA LEU A 524 -11.27 11.55 2.36
C LEU A 524 -11.92 11.63 3.75
N ASP A 525 -11.09 11.93 4.75
CA ASP A 525 -11.50 12.39 6.08
C ASP A 525 -11.04 13.84 6.25
N GLY A 526 -11.78 14.76 5.63
CA GLY A 526 -11.38 16.18 5.54
C GLY A 526 -10.35 16.48 4.43
N ALA A 527 -9.91 17.74 4.40
CA ALA A 527 -9.03 18.28 3.36
C ALA A 527 -7.54 18.28 3.76
N ASP A 528 -7.19 17.80 4.95
CA ASP A 528 -5.81 17.72 5.40
C ASP A 528 -5.03 16.68 4.57
N PRO A 529 -3.97 17.07 3.84
CA PRO A 529 -3.16 16.13 3.07
C PRO A 529 -2.43 15.10 3.94
N PHE A 530 -2.30 15.32 5.25
CA PHE A 530 -1.66 14.40 6.18
C PHE A 530 -2.62 13.42 6.86
N ALA A 531 -3.93 13.72 6.88
CA ALA A 531 -4.95 12.82 7.42
C ALA A 531 -5.01 11.52 6.63
N GLN A 532 -5.20 10.39 7.30
CA GLN A 532 -5.35 9.10 6.61
C GLN A 532 -6.71 9.07 5.86
N PRO A 533 -6.77 8.45 4.68
CA PRO A 533 -8.04 8.25 4.01
C PRO A 533 -8.87 7.18 4.72
N VAL A 534 -10.20 7.27 4.61
CA VAL A 534 -11.10 6.20 5.08
C VAL A 534 -11.14 5.10 4.02
N VAL A 535 -10.71 3.90 4.38
CA VAL A 535 -10.65 2.76 3.46
C VAL A 535 -11.65 1.67 3.86
N GLN A 536 -12.70 1.50 3.08
CA GLN A 536 -13.62 0.38 3.17
C GLN A 536 -13.09 -0.76 2.29
N THR A 537 -12.86 -1.94 2.87
CA THR A 537 -12.35 -3.11 2.13
C THR A 537 -13.46 -4.05 1.68
N ASN A 538 -14.55 -4.13 2.45
CA ASN A 538 -15.64 -5.09 2.27
C ASN A 538 -15.19 -6.56 2.19
N LEU A 539 -14.08 -6.91 2.86
CA LEU A 539 -13.58 -8.29 2.93
C LEU A 539 -14.68 -9.28 3.35
N LEU A 540 -14.80 -10.40 2.63
CA LEU A 540 -15.82 -11.44 2.83
C LEU A 540 -17.27 -10.94 2.68
N GLY A 541 -17.45 -9.78 2.04
CA GLY A 541 -18.75 -9.19 1.71
C GLY A 541 -19.35 -9.68 0.40
N GLY A 542 -18.59 -10.47 -0.39
CA GLY A 542 -19.00 -10.96 -1.71
C GLY A 542 -19.97 -12.16 -1.71
N GLY A 543 -20.52 -12.51 -0.54
CA GLY A 543 -21.47 -13.61 -0.38
C GLY A 543 -20.82 -14.96 -0.03
N ALA A 544 -21.63 -16.02 -0.05
CA ALA A 544 -21.24 -17.35 0.44
C ALA A 544 -20.10 -17.99 -0.36
N ALA A 545 -19.98 -17.71 -1.66
CA ALA A 545 -18.91 -18.26 -2.51
C ALA A 545 -17.52 -17.76 -2.10
N GLU A 546 -17.39 -16.48 -1.73
CA GLU A 546 -16.12 -15.91 -1.26
C GLU A 546 -15.67 -16.56 0.04
N VAL A 547 -16.60 -16.72 1.00
CA VAL A 547 -16.31 -17.40 2.28
C VAL A 547 -15.97 -18.87 2.08
N SER A 548 -16.75 -19.58 1.24
CA SER A 548 -16.54 -21.00 0.96
C SER A 548 -15.17 -21.26 0.32
N THR A 549 -14.70 -20.34 -0.53
CA THR A 549 -13.35 -20.39 -1.12
C THR A 549 -12.27 -20.34 -0.03
N VAL A 550 -12.40 -19.46 0.96
CA VAL A 550 -11.45 -19.37 2.08
C VAL A 550 -11.52 -20.62 2.97
N VAL A 551 -12.72 -21.14 3.24
CA VAL A 551 -12.90 -22.40 4.00
C VAL A 551 -12.22 -23.57 3.29
N ALA A 552 -12.43 -23.71 1.98
CA ALA A 552 -11.81 -24.77 1.18
C ALA A 552 -10.27 -24.65 1.21
N CYS A 553 -9.75 -23.43 1.11
CA CYS A 553 -8.32 -23.18 1.19
C CYS A 553 -7.74 -23.53 2.56
N LEU A 554 -8.36 -23.13 3.67
CA LEU A 554 -7.87 -23.50 5.01
C LEU A 554 -7.89 -25.03 5.23
N ARG A 555 -8.91 -25.72 4.71
CA ARG A 555 -8.96 -27.19 4.74
C ARG A 555 -7.82 -27.80 3.92
N ARG A 556 -7.47 -27.19 2.79
CA ARG A 556 -6.28 -27.57 2.01
C ARG A 556 -5.01 -27.40 2.83
N LEU A 557 -4.80 -26.27 3.50
CA LEU A 557 -3.60 -26.06 4.33
C LEU A 557 -3.47 -27.08 5.46
N ARG A 558 -4.59 -27.44 6.09
CA ARG A 558 -4.65 -28.53 7.08
C ARG A 558 -4.26 -29.87 6.47
N ALA A 559 -4.76 -30.19 5.27
CA ALA A 559 -4.37 -31.40 4.56
C ALA A 559 -2.86 -31.41 4.27
N ILE A 560 -2.29 -30.31 3.76
CA ILE A 560 -0.84 -30.17 3.53
C ILE A 560 -0.05 -30.43 4.81
N THR A 561 -0.48 -29.81 5.92
CA THR A 561 0.17 -29.97 7.23
C THR A 561 0.19 -31.44 7.68
N ARG A 562 -0.89 -32.18 7.42
CA ARG A 562 -1.03 -33.61 7.75
C ARG A 562 -0.32 -34.55 6.77
N SER A 563 0.07 -34.05 5.60
CA SER A 563 0.81 -34.80 4.58
C SER A 563 2.33 -34.75 4.76
N PHE A 564 2.84 -33.98 5.73
CA PHE A 564 4.25 -34.09 6.12
C PHE A 564 4.55 -35.50 6.67
N PRO A 565 5.77 -36.03 6.46
CA PRO A 565 6.15 -37.34 6.98
C PRO A 565 5.96 -37.42 8.51
N PRO A 566 5.52 -38.57 9.08
CA PRO A 566 5.29 -38.71 10.52
C PRO A 566 6.47 -38.28 11.39
N ALA A 567 7.70 -38.50 10.91
CA ALA A 567 8.93 -38.10 11.57
C ALA A 567 9.03 -36.59 11.87
N TRP A 568 8.26 -35.73 11.20
CA TRP A 568 8.24 -34.29 11.49
C TRP A 568 7.55 -33.95 12.82
N GLY A 569 6.64 -34.80 13.29
CA GLY A 569 5.85 -34.54 14.49
C GLY A 569 5.02 -33.26 14.38
N MET A 570 4.39 -33.03 13.21
CA MET A 570 3.57 -31.84 12.97
C MET A 570 2.39 -31.77 13.96
N ARG A 571 2.18 -30.59 14.55
CA ARG A 571 1.04 -30.32 15.46
C ARG A 571 0.35 -29.03 15.07
N GLU A 572 -0.93 -29.11 14.71
CA GLU A 572 -1.75 -27.95 14.37
C GLU A 572 -1.97 -27.03 15.58
N VAL A 573 -1.70 -25.74 15.43
CA VAL A 573 -1.80 -24.73 16.50
C VAL A 573 -3.01 -23.83 16.27
N GLU A 574 -3.08 -23.12 15.14
CA GLU A 574 -4.17 -22.21 14.83
C GLU A 574 -4.63 -22.41 13.38
N PRO A 575 -5.87 -22.86 13.12
CA PRO A 575 -6.79 -23.44 14.10
C PRO A 575 -6.29 -24.80 14.60
N PRO A 576 -6.48 -25.15 15.88
CA PRO A 576 -6.08 -26.46 16.40
C PRO A 576 -6.90 -27.57 15.73
N ALA A 577 -6.41 -28.81 15.78
CA ALA A 577 -7.04 -29.95 15.12
C ALA A 577 -8.51 -30.17 15.52
N SER A 578 -8.85 -29.87 16.78
CA SER A 578 -10.22 -29.94 17.32
C SER A 578 -11.14 -28.84 16.79
N ARG A 579 -10.59 -27.71 16.33
CA ARG A 579 -11.39 -26.60 15.81
C ARG A 579 -11.83 -26.90 14.38
N ARG A 580 -13.15 -26.87 14.18
CA ARG A 580 -13.76 -26.97 12.86
C ARG A 580 -13.43 -25.73 12.00
N ILE A 581 -13.05 -25.99 10.75
CA ILE A 581 -12.87 -24.95 9.73
C ILE A 581 -14.21 -24.70 9.04
N ASP A 582 -14.86 -23.61 9.45
CA ASP A 582 -16.17 -23.16 8.99
C ASP A 582 -16.21 -21.63 8.77
N GLU A 583 -17.36 -21.13 8.32
CA GLU A 583 -17.58 -19.71 8.07
C GLU A 583 -17.34 -18.85 9.31
N ALA A 584 -17.76 -19.31 10.49
CA ALA A 584 -17.60 -18.55 11.73
C ALA A 584 -16.11 -18.33 12.04
N LEU A 585 -15.28 -19.38 11.91
CA LEU A 585 -13.82 -19.24 12.02
C LEU A 585 -13.28 -18.23 11.00
N VAL A 586 -13.63 -18.41 9.72
CA VAL A 586 -13.12 -17.57 8.63
C VAL A 586 -13.46 -16.10 8.86
N ARG A 587 -14.70 -15.76 9.22
CA ARG A 587 -15.10 -14.38 9.49
C ARG A 587 -14.42 -13.80 10.74
N ALA A 588 -14.13 -14.62 11.73
CA ALA A 588 -13.48 -14.20 12.98
C ALA A 588 -11.97 -13.93 12.79
N THR A 589 -11.28 -14.69 11.95
CA THR A 589 -9.80 -14.67 11.88
C THR A 589 -9.22 -14.01 10.63
N THR A 590 -10.00 -13.88 9.55
CA THR A 590 -9.50 -13.28 8.29
C THR A 590 -9.06 -11.83 8.50
N VAL A 591 -7.93 -11.47 7.89
CA VAL A 591 -7.41 -10.10 7.79
C VAL A 591 -7.14 -9.72 6.34
N SER A 592 -6.56 -8.54 6.09
CA SER A 592 -6.12 -8.13 4.76
C SER A 592 -4.81 -8.81 4.37
N GLY A 593 -4.74 -9.32 3.15
CA GLY A 593 -3.53 -9.84 2.53
C GLY A 593 -2.58 -8.76 1.99
N GLN A 594 -2.85 -7.48 2.30
CA GLN A 594 -2.01 -6.32 1.91
C GLN A 594 -1.84 -6.11 0.39
N HIS A 595 -2.57 -6.88 -0.42
CA HIS A 595 -2.60 -6.77 -1.87
C HIS A 595 -3.69 -5.78 -2.30
N MET A 596 -3.53 -4.49 -2.02
CA MET A 596 -4.54 -3.51 -2.46
C MET A 596 -4.39 -3.14 -3.94
N VAL A 597 -5.51 -3.16 -4.67
CA VAL A 597 -5.67 -2.65 -6.04
C VAL A 597 -6.94 -1.81 -6.15
N GLY A 598 -7.10 -1.09 -7.26
CA GLY A 598 -8.27 -0.26 -7.53
C GLY A 598 -8.23 1.12 -6.86
N GLY A 599 -9.32 1.88 -6.97
CA GLY A 599 -9.38 3.29 -6.57
C GLY A 599 -9.17 4.26 -7.74
N CYS A 600 -8.37 3.89 -8.74
CA CYS A 600 -8.21 4.63 -10.00
C CYS A 600 -8.31 3.68 -11.20
N ALA A 601 -9.20 2.70 -11.17
CA ALA A 601 -9.25 1.62 -12.14
C ALA A 601 -9.36 2.10 -13.61
N VAL A 602 -8.63 1.43 -14.51
CA VAL A 602 -8.83 1.56 -15.97
C VAL A 602 -10.27 1.21 -16.34
N GLY A 603 -10.82 1.94 -17.29
CA GLY A 603 -12.22 1.83 -17.70
C GLY A 603 -13.18 2.69 -16.86
N ALA A 604 -12.84 2.97 -15.60
CA ALA A 604 -13.70 3.73 -14.68
C ALA A 604 -13.17 5.14 -14.40
N VAL A 605 -11.91 5.26 -13.96
CA VAL A 605 -11.22 6.54 -13.68
C VAL A 605 -10.26 6.87 -14.81
N LEU A 606 -9.58 5.85 -15.33
CA LEU A 606 -8.62 6.01 -16.42
C LEU A 606 -9.20 5.55 -17.75
N ASP A 607 -8.72 6.14 -18.83
CA ASP A 607 -8.88 5.56 -20.17
C ASP A 607 -7.84 4.45 -20.42
N GLY A 608 -7.94 3.77 -21.57
CA GLY A 608 -7.00 2.70 -21.93
C GLY A 608 -5.55 3.15 -22.12
N ARG A 609 -5.26 4.46 -22.07
CA ARG A 609 -3.91 5.01 -22.13
C ARG A 609 -3.42 5.48 -20.75
N LEU A 610 -4.05 5.03 -19.67
CA LEU A 610 -3.74 5.37 -18.28
C LEU A 610 -3.90 6.87 -17.94
N ARG A 611 -4.66 7.60 -18.75
CA ARG A 611 -4.97 9.02 -18.51
C ARG A 611 -6.19 9.17 -17.63
N VAL A 612 -6.15 10.12 -16.69
CA VAL A 612 -7.34 10.49 -15.92
C VAL A 612 -8.41 11.05 -16.85
N ARG A 613 -9.58 10.42 -16.87
CA ARG A 613 -10.69 10.82 -17.74
C ARG A 613 -11.08 12.26 -17.45
N GLY A 614 -11.23 13.06 -18.51
CA GLY A 614 -11.58 14.47 -18.41
C GLY A 614 -10.42 15.40 -18.03
N VAL A 615 -9.20 14.90 -17.80
CA VAL A 615 -8.03 15.74 -17.47
C VAL A 615 -6.88 15.47 -18.43
N ALA A 616 -6.44 16.48 -19.16
CA ALA A 616 -5.29 16.36 -20.04
C ALA A 616 -3.99 16.33 -19.24
N ARG A 617 -3.00 15.55 -19.71
CA ARG A 617 -1.63 15.50 -19.16
C ARG A 617 -1.52 14.98 -17.72
N LEU A 618 -2.58 14.35 -17.20
CA LEU A 618 -2.59 13.65 -15.92
C LEU A 618 -2.74 12.14 -16.13
N HIS A 619 -1.82 11.37 -15.56
CA HIS A 619 -1.80 9.90 -15.64
C HIS A 619 -1.76 9.29 -14.25
N VAL A 620 -2.28 8.08 -14.10
CA VAL A 620 -2.09 7.27 -12.89
C VAL A 620 -1.52 5.92 -13.30
N VAL A 621 -0.38 5.56 -12.73
CA VAL A 621 0.35 4.33 -13.04
C VAL A 621 0.87 3.71 -11.75
N ASP A 622 0.05 2.86 -11.15
CA ASP A 622 0.38 2.02 -9.99
C ASP A 622 -0.75 0.98 -9.78
N ALA A 623 -0.77 0.30 -8.63
CA ALA A 623 -1.79 -0.70 -8.30
C ALA A 623 -3.23 -0.15 -8.31
N SER A 624 -3.44 1.15 -8.15
CA SER A 624 -4.76 1.77 -8.21
C SER A 624 -5.39 1.70 -9.60
N ALA A 625 -4.57 1.61 -10.66
CA ALA A 625 -5.02 1.49 -12.03
C ALA A 625 -5.54 0.08 -12.39
N ILE A 626 -5.15 -0.94 -11.62
CA ILE A 626 -5.54 -2.33 -11.86
C ILE A 626 -7.04 -2.49 -11.57
N PRO A 627 -7.87 -2.89 -12.57
CA PRO A 627 -9.32 -2.84 -12.45
C PRO A 627 -9.94 -3.96 -11.61
N SER A 628 -9.24 -5.08 -11.47
CA SER A 628 -9.64 -6.23 -10.67
C SER A 628 -8.44 -6.98 -10.14
N MET A 629 -8.57 -7.58 -8.97
CA MET A 629 -7.56 -8.48 -8.43
C MET A 629 -7.27 -9.59 -9.43
N THR A 630 -5.99 -9.76 -9.78
CA THR A 630 -5.59 -10.89 -10.63
C THR A 630 -5.83 -12.19 -9.92
N SER A 631 -6.07 -13.28 -10.64
CA SER A 631 -5.95 -14.58 -10.03
C SER A 631 -4.46 -14.86 -9.78
N SER A 632 -4.21 -15.37 -8.58
CA SER A 632 -3.04 -16.18 -8.31
C SER A 632 -1.67 -15.51 -8.40
N ALA A 633 -1.60 -14.20 -8.21
CA ALA A 633 -0.37 -13.44 -8.07
C ALA A 633 -0.55 -12.21 -7.16
N GLY A 634 0.44 -11.92 -6.31
CA GLY A 634 0.53 -10.60 -5.69
C GLY A 634 0.65 -9.49 -6.76
N PRO A 635 0.25 -8.23 -6.46
CA PRO A 635 0.22 -7.17 -7.47
C PRO A 635 1.61 -6.67 -7.86
N MET A 636 2.68 -7.06 -7.15
CA MET A 636 4.03 -6.50 -7.33
C MET A 636 4.53 -6.61 -8.77
N ALA A 637 4.56 -7.82 -9.33
CA ALA A 637 5.03 -8.04 -10.71
C ALA A 637 4.19 -7.22 -11.70
N SER A 638 2.86 -7.18 -11.48
CA SER A 638 1.92 -6.44 -12.33
C SER A 638 2.16 -4.93 -12.31
N VAL A 639 2.53 -4.38 -11.15
CA VAL A 639 2.85 -2.95 -11.01
C VAL A 639 4.15 -2.61 -11.76
N TYR A 640 5.19 -3.43 -11.65
CA TYR A 640 6.41 -3.24 -12.43
C TYR A 640 6.14 -3.33 -13.94
N MET A 641 5.44 -4.38 -14.37
CA MET A 641 5.08 -4.58 -15.78
C MET A 641 4.29 -3.39 -16.34
N LEU A 642 3.29 -2.89 -15.60
CA LEU A 642 2.49 -1.75 -16.03
C LEU A 642 3.34 -0.46 -16.10
N ALA A 643 4.24 -0.25 -15.14
CA ALA A 643 5.13 0.91 -15.11
C ALA A 643 6.14 0.89 -16.27
N GLU A 644 6.74 -0.28 -16.55
CA GLU A 644 7.62 -0.48 -17.70
C GLU A 644 6.91 -0.18 -19.02
N TRP A 645 5.72 -0.74 -19.22
CA TRP A 645 4.90 -0.49 -20.40
C TRP A 645 4.53 0.99 -20.53
N ALA A 646 4.08 1.61 -19.43
CA ALA A 646 3.64 2.99 -19.41
C ALA A 646 4.80 3.96 -19.71
N ALA A 647 6.01 3.69 -19.22
CA ALA A 647 7.19 4.52 -19.51
C ALA A 647 7.45 4.61 -21.02
N ASP A 648 7.41 3.49 -21.75
CA ASP A 648 7.61 3.48 -23.20
C ASP A 648 6.52 4.27 -23.92
N ARG A 649 5.25 4.13 -23.49
CA ARG A 649 4.12 4.86 -24.09
C ARG A 649 4.21 6.36 -23.83
N LEU A 650 4.60 6.75 -22.62
CA LEU A 650 4.78 8.15 -22.23
C LEU A 650 5.96 8.77 -22.98
N ALA A 651 7.08 8.05 -23.11
CA ALA A 651 8.23 8.49 -23.90
C ALA A 651 7.90 8.59 -25.40
N ALA A 652 7.07 7.70 -25.94
CA ALA A 652 6.59 7.83 -27.32
C ALA A 652 5.68 9.06 -27.49
N ARG A 653 4.73 9.26 -26.56
CA ARG A 653 3.75 10.35 -26.63
C ARG A 653 4.35 11.74 -26.42
N TYR A 654 5.29 11.84 -25.49
CA TYR A 654 5.83 13.10 -25.01
C TYR A 654 7.32 13.26 -25.33
N GLY A 655 7.92 12.38 -26.12
CA GLY A 655 9.36 12.43 -26.41
C GLY A 655 9.76 13.30 -27.62
N ALA A 656 8.81 13.83 -28.38
CA ALA A 656 9.11 14.69 -29.52
C ALA A 656 9.95 15.90 -29.08
N GLY A 657 11.12 16.09 -29.71
CA GLY A 657 12.11 17.12 -29.37
C GLY A 657 12.99 16.82 -28.16
N LEU A 658 12.80 15.69 -27.46
CA LEU A 658 13.57 15.31 -26.26
C LEU A 658 14.46 14.07 -26.46
N ARG A 659 14.27 13.34 -27.57
CA ARG A 659 15.18 12.28 -27.98
C ARG A 659 16.49 12.94 -28.44
N GLY A 660 17.63 12.39 -28.02
CA GLY A 660 18.90 12.77 -28.61
C GLY A 660 18.87 12.55 -30.12
N THR A 661 19.57 13.37 -30.88
CA THR A 661 19.93 12.99 -32.25
C THR A 661 20.79 11.73 -32.11
N ALA A 662 20.35 10.61 -32.68
CA ALA A 662 21.25 9.48 -32.86
C ALA A 662 22.38 10.02 -33.75
N GLY A 663 23.54 10.22 -33.13
CA GLY A 663 24.79 10.53 -33.84
C GLY A 663 25.37 9.27 -34.43
#